data_AF-A0A1V6CLZ1-F1
#
_entry.id   AF-A0A1V6CLZ1-F1
#
_cell.length_a   1.000
_cell.length_b   1.000
_cell.length_c   1.000
_cell.angle_alpha   90.00
_cell.angle_beta   90.00
_cell.angle_gamma   90.00
#
_symmetry.space_group_name_H-M   'P 1'
#
loop_
_entity.id
_entity.type
_entity.pdbx_description
1 polymer ?
#
loop_
_entity_poly.entity_id
_entity_poly.type
_entity_poly.pdbx_seq_one_letter_code
_entity_poly.pdbx_strand_id
1 'polypeptide(L)'
;MMYEHLNGLTFELTGTEESSASSAAPDTSGGEEEEVPWEVVIGLIGTAGAAVLGRKLIKRKPSAKQPEKKVQSGKKKQEEEEKEEEEKFILNINRDRFTLKVGEPVTLEVVVYRITPRGSEQFPADIHLTCPEKALKIKPASGSGKLTASLLLEKEPREPEFPMEVTAEARGHLIRRNITITADTALKIAVETLPGNKRSLRPDTYQVLTVRTMVTGASGKDIPELTEQIVFKPKSDWIDLSEPVPDEPCIAINMGATNPSPGGGKRSVPPSVVLTLFMDDVPEGEPPLQHDLEIRLADCRLETDIEEASFPDSGETSEITFETWIENGEEETGWSFNGEYRHGVDPTDPLTTIAIAPKGETRATVTLTGPLIRLTGEEQIISKTLVISAAQGDEEPLERRLNIMVSREGLFIKNGADKKNQINILADKPYEANLDLALYRYDKETNQITVDKDGLSTVEFELQNEETEIVNLASVLQPQFEFTGLVTNIPYGRYHFTTKEEIPGTGTIYTLNYLVRASAGDALHPELFEQTLTLRVKTYGIGEEFPDWVKAYEECKYIIREYVPAGDPAIKLTDLLEMRKMTLGAEGLTELRNRIWKVASNLILAEGAEGYKSVEAWANAITVTLEWTEWAGDLAFNALAAFYLKGMGATAAGLIKAKMIEALNFYIYEPEKGWEEFKSRQIQSLVPILMSTAKGRILSIENIEMIVGKNKPLAWTIFISCEFLYNLYQTKSVVEAAKITGRQITEELIIKKLTAELHKEALRRNIPVSTPDEVLNDMMKSVKTVNGQEVVDPKKVLEIMRDPAKVRTIEKHGTPEMKIIFERSRNKIYTEHDARLKDYISKTYRLPPDEIQIHDFRTPGKGGTSVNTDRDYRVLRKVKGADGREHWIELQRRNWQEKSYEIFGEVTGKPDGIDATEWAERHQQRATDRFDAEAGKDYSDHVFNPETGEIEINNNNITRVKEGKGTLIDAQETGRMYKNKVGNALKNDTEPEAYAQAKKAVKTLKEVREGYSKQNLKIKDLPGNLQKAMKVIEDTHVDANATPEYMDMVRNKLNQLGYDNIGDVAGDMERSFGDLKEYNAPDPAAGFFNK
;
A
#
# COMPACT_ATOMS: atom_id res chain seq x y z
N MET A 1 25.05 8.07 -45.28
CA MET A 1 24.24 9.18 -45.83
C MET A 1 24.51 10.37 -44.90
N MET A 2 25.22 11.41 -45.34
CA MET A 2 24.68 12.59 -46.07
C MET A 2 23.69 13.39 -45.19
N TYR A 3 23.85 14.69 -44.90
CA TYR A 3 24.84 15.69 -45.37
C TYR A 3 25.19 16.73 -44.26
N GLU A 4 26.02 17.72 -44.58
CA GLU A 4 26.58 18.82 -43.76
C GLU A 4 25.50 19.88 -43.33
N HIS A 5 25.72 20.86 -42.42
CA HIS A 5 26.77 21.90 -42.40
C HIS A 5 26.98 22.62 -41.03
N LEU A 6 27.83 23.67 -41.01
CA LEU A 6 28.51 24.27 -39.85
C LEU A 6 28.10 25.74 -39.54
N ASN A 7 28.21 26.09 -38.25
CA ASN A 7 28.64 27.37 -37.63
C ASN A 7 27.96 28.73 -37.93
N GLY A 8 27.69 29.46 -36.84
CA GLY A 8 27.55 30.92 -36.77
C GLY A 8 27.83 31.40 -35.33
N LEU A 9 28.43 32.59 -35.16
CA LEU A 9 28.90 33.11 -33.86
C LEU A 9 28.37 34.52 -33.54
N THR A 10 28.21 34.81 -32.24
CA THR A 10 28.23 36.14 -31.56
C THR A 10 27.29 37.26 -32.01
N PHE A 11 26.63 37.91 -31.03
CA PHE A 11 26.78 39.35 -30.77
C PHE A 11 26.40 39.69 -29.31
N GLU A 12 26.71 40.91 -28.85
CA GLU A 12 26.78 41.31 -27.43
C GLU A 12 25.75 42.37 -26.98
N LEU A 13 25.56 42.44 -25.65
CA LEU A 13 25.35 43.62 -24.77
C LEU A 13 24.70 44.93 -25.30
N THR A 14 23.61 45.31 -24.63
CA THR A 14 23.40 46.63 -23.96
C THR A 14 22.88 46.34 -22.53
N GLY A 15 22.99 47.16 -21.48
CA GLY A 15 23.22 48.61 -21.34
C GLY A 15 21.89 49.33 -21.11
N THR A 16 21.68 50.22 -20.12
CA THR A 16 22.56 50.84 -19.07
C THR A 16 21.69 51.56 -18.01
N GLU A 17 22.20 51.72 -16.76
CA GLU A 17 22.04 52.87 -15.82
C GLU A 17 20.60 53.29 -15.38
N GLU A 18 20.33 54.00 -14.26
CA GLU A 18 20.86 55.29 -13.77
C GLU A 18 20.78 55.50 -12.23
N SER A 19 21.79 56.20 -11.68
CA SER A 19 21.77 57.53 -10.99
C SER A 19 20.81 57.81 -9.80
N SER A 20 21.05 58.73 -8.84
CA SER A 20 22.15 59.69 -8.50
C SER A 20 21.93 60.18 -7.01
N ALA A 21 22.54 61.19 -6.36
CA ALA A 21 23.43 62.32 -6.70
C ALA A 21 24.16 62.93 -5.46
N SER A 22 25.17 63.80 -5.67
CA SER A 22 25.58 65.01 -4.88
C SER A 22 25.90 64.94 -3.36
N SER A 23 26.81 65.74 -2.76
CA SER A 23 27.86 66.67 -3.27
C SER A 23 28.70 67.27 -2.11
N ALA A 24 29.77 67.99 -2.48
CA ALA A 24 30.50 69.05 -1.72
C ALA A 24 31.81 68.67 -0.99
N ALA A 25 32.66 69.69 -0.87
CA ALA A 25 34.03 69.77 -0.31
C ALA A 25 34.25 71.25 0.14
N PRO A 26 35.42 71.72 0.64
CA PRO A 26 36.68 71.04 0.97
C PRO A 26 37.18 71.36 2.42
N ASP A 27 38.40 70.96 2.78
CA ASP A 27 39.42 71.92 3.30
C ASP A 27 40.87 71.37 3.18
N THR A 28 41.87 72.07 3.72
CA THR A 28 43.30 71.97 3.38
C THR A 28 44.25 71.84 4.59
N SER A 29 45.55 71.70 4.31
CA SER A 29 46.70 71.45 5.22
C SER A 29 46.89 69.99 5.68
N GLY A 30 48.11 69.51 5.94
CA GLY A 30 49.44 70.11 5.77
C GLY A 30 50.48 69.01 5.50
N GLY A 31 51.67 69.35 4.99
CA GLY A 31 52.70 68.37 4.66
C GLY A 31 53.82 68.31 5.71
N GLU A 32 54.49 67.16 5.78
CA GLU A 32 55.90 67.03 6.15
C GLU A 32 56.48 65.81 5.42
N GLU A 33 57.77 65.84 5.10
CA GLU A 33 58.46 64.83 4.27
C GLU A 33 59.28 63.89 5.17
N GLU A 34 59.11 62.57 5.05
CA GLU A 34 60.08 61.59 5.55
C GLU A 34 60.88 61.01 4.37
N GLU A 35 62.21 61.16 4.40
CA GLU A 35 63.11 60.66 3.35
C GLU A 35 63.22 59.12 3.40
N VAL A 36 62.84 58.46 2.29
CA VAL A 36 63.11 57.03 2.09
C VAL A 36 64.47 56.85 1.40
N PRO A 37 65.38 56.00 1.91
CA PRO A 37 66.73 55.85 1.35
C PRO A 37 66.74 55.03 0.04
N TRP A 38 67.60 55.43 -0.91
CA TRP A 38 67.69 54.83 -2.25
C TRP A 38 69.03 54.10 -2.47
N GLU A 39 69.00 52.82 -2.87
CA GLU A 39 70.21 52.05 -3.20
C GLU A 39 70.58 52.11 -4.69
N VAL A 40 71.87 52.36 -4.94
CA VAL A 40 72.48 52.49 -6.27
C VAL A 40 73.02 51.14 -6.77
N VAL A 41 72.57 50.71 -7.94
CA VAL A 41 73.10 49.53 -8.67
C VAL A 41 73.70 49.99 -10.00
N ILE A 42 74.96 49.64 -10.25
CA ILE A 42 75.71 49.96 -11.48
C ILE A 42 75.71 48.72 -12.39
N GLY A 43 75.28 48.86 -13.64
CA GLY A 43 75.26 47.77 -14.60
C GLY A 43 76.65 47.35 -15.11
N LEU A 44 76.86 46.04 -15.26
CA LEU A 44 78.04 45.44 -15.91
C LEU A 44 77.62 44.74 -17.21
N ILE A 45 78.48 44.78 -18.23
CA ILE A 45 78.25 44.14 -19.52
C ILE A 45 78.41 42.62 -19.37
N GLY A 46 77.37 41.85 -19.70
CA GLY A 46 77.35 40.38 -19.57
C GLY A 46 77.02 39.67 -20.88
N THR A 47 77.92 38.81 -21.35
CA THR A 47 77.70 37.92 -22.50
C THR A 47 77.03 36.60 -22.09
N ALA A 48 76.36 35.93 -23.04
CA ALA A 48 75.37 34.90 -22.75
C ALA A 48 75.95 33.47 -22.53
N GLY A 49 75.25 32.67 -21.72
CA GLY A 49 75.43 31.23 -21.55
C GLY A 49 74.24 30.64 -20.77
N ALA A 50 73.78 29.42 -21.11
CA ALA A 50 72.47 28.92 -20.67
C ALA A 50 72.43 27.42 -20.30
N ALA A 51 71.44 27.09 -19.46
CA ALA A 51 70.84 25.77 -19.19
C ALA A 51 71.68 24.67 -18.51
N VAL A 52 71.03 23.91 -17.60
CA VAL A 52 70.62 22.49 -17.80
C VAL A 52 69.86 21.97 -16.56
N LEU A 53 68.97 20.98 -16.74
CA LEU A 53 68.15 20.36 -15.69
C LEU A 53 68.87 19.19 -14.98
N GLY A 54 68.38 18.79 -13.79
CA GLY A 54 68.58 17.40 -13.32
C GLY A 54 68.53 17.16 -11.81
N ARG A 55 67.46 16.53 -11.30
CA ARG A 55 67.44 15.91 -9.94
C ARG A 55 68.09 14.51 -9.99
N LYS A 56 68.76 14.08 -8.92
CA LYS A 56 68.38 12.87 -8.12
C LYS A 56 69.32 12.56 -6.92
N LEU A 57 68.69 12.50 -5.73
CA LEU A 57 68.80 11.47 -4.68
C LEU A 57 70.05 11.30 -3.76
N ILE A 58 69.76 11.49 -2.45
CA ILE A 58 69.88 10.50 -1.35
C ILE A 58 71.06 10.56 -0.33
N LYS A 59 70.65 10.39 0.96
CA LYS A 59 71.38 10.03 2.20
C LYS A 59 72.39 11.03 2.83
N ARG A 60 71.87 11.81 3.79
CA ARG A 60 72.41 11.89 5.18
C ARG A 60 72.26 10.48 5.84
N LYS A 61 72.96 10.04 6.88
CA LYS A 61 74.02 10.50 7.82
C LYS A 61 74.65 9.19 8.41
N PRO A 62 75.46 9.13 9.50
CA PRO A 62 76.11 10.15 10.36
C PRO A 62 77.66 10.11 10.16
N SER A 63 78.57 10.79 10.90
CA SER A 63 78.62 11.09 12.34
C SER A 63 79.60 12.21 12.73
N ALA A 64 79.30 12.83 13.88
CA ALA A 64 80.22 13.39 14.88
C ALA A 64 81.10 14.65 14.59
N LYS A 65 81.20 15.48 15.65
CA LYS A 65 82.25 16.47 15.99
C LYS A 65 82.38 17.76 15.14
N GLN A 66 81.72 18.81 15.65
CA GLN A 66 82.36 20.12 15.87
C GLN A 66 83.64 19.96 16.75
N PRO A 67 84.66 20.85 16.65
CA PRO A 67 84.61 22.15 17.36
C PRO A 67 85.21 23.40 16.68
N GLU A 68 84.62 24.54 17.03
CA GLU A 68 85.21 25.86 17.33
C GLU A 68 86.22 26.63 16.43
N LYS A 69 85.72 27.76 15.90
CA LYS A 69 86.15 29.17 16.11
C LYS A 69 87.57 29.69 15.71
N LYS A 70 87.54 30.96 15.23
CA LYS A 70 88.57 32.03 15.27
C LYS A 70 89.81 31.90 14.33
N VAL A 71 90.48 32.98 13.89
CA VAL A 71 90.05 34.36 13.53
C VAL A 71 91.17 35.09 12.74
N GLN A 72 90.81 36.06 11.89
CA GLN A 72 91.64 37.16 11.31
C GLN A 72 92.87 36.90 10.40
N SER A 73 92.96 37.76 9.37
CA SER A 73 94.16 38.27 8.66
C SER A 73 94.96 37.32 7.73
N GLY A 74 95.53 37.79 6.62
CA GLY A 74 95.40 39.11 5.98
C GLY A 74 96.45 39.41 4.88
N LYS A 75 96.31 40.60 4.25
CA LYS A 75 97.20 41.26 3.25
C LYS A 75 97.24 40.74 1.80
N LYS A 76 96.70 41.59 0.92
CA LYS A 76 97.29 42.16 -0.32
C LYS A 76 98.08 41.24 -1.28
N LYS A 77 97.65 41.31 -2.56
CA LYS A 77 98.48 41.93 -3.61
C LYS A 77 97.71 43.06 -4.30
N GLN A 78 98.43 43.91 -5.03
CA GLN A 78 97.91 44.94 -5.92
C GLN A 78 98.25 44.55 -7.35
N GLU A 79 97.38 44.86 -8.28
CA GLU A 79 97.72 45.26 -9.65
C GLU A 79 96.80 46.44 -10.00
N GLU A 80 97.32 47.41 -10.75
CA GLU A 80 96.63 48.63 -11.15
C GLU A 80 96.43 48.58 -12.66
N GLU A 81 95.17 48.65 -13.13
CA GLU A 81 94.86 48.87 -14.54
C GLU A 81 93.86 50.02 -14.70
N GLU A 82 93.79 50.50 -15.94
CA GLU A 82 93.47 51.88 -16.32
C GLU A 82 92.00 52.27 -16.06
N LYS A 83 91.80 53.54 -15.66
CA LYS A 83 90.46 54.14 -15.59
C LYS A 83 90.11 54.83 -16.91
N GLU A 84 89.29 54.18 -17.73
CA GLU A 84 88.43 54.91 -18.66
C GLU A 84 87.28 55.59 -17.88
N GLU A 85 86.80 56.74 -18.36
CA GLU A 85 85.68 57.46 -17.75
C GLU A 85 84.32 56.87 -18.18
N GLU A 86 83.98 55.69 -17.65
CA GLU A 86 82.69 55.03 -17.90
C GLU A 86 81.48 55.93 -17.54
N GLU A 87 80.58 56.17 -18.50
CA GLU A 87 79.21 56.61 -18.20
C GLU A 87 78.48 55.49 -17.44
N LYS A 88 77.90 55.80 -16.26
CA LYS A 88 77.26 54.77 -15.43
C LYS A 88 75.76 54.94 -15.39
N PHE A 89 75.04 53.91 -15.83
CA PHE A 89 73.59 53.86 -15.80
C PHE A 89 73.11 53.10 -14.56
N ILE A 90 72.12 53.67 -13.87
CA ILE A 90 71.47 53.11 -12.68
C ILE A 90 70.00 52.94 -12.98
N LEU A 91 69.48 51.73 -12.79
CA LEU A 91 68.06 51.43 -12.87
C LEU A 91 67.45 51.60 -11.47
N ASN A 92 66.73 52.70 -11.26
CA ASN A 92 66.02 52.99 -10.02
C ASN A 92 64.57 52.48 -10.08
N ILE A 93 64.06 51.98 -8.96
CA ILE A 93 62.71 51.41 -8.82
C ILE A 93 62.11 51.86 -7.49
N ASN A 94 60.84 52.25 -7.45
CA ASN A 94 60.19 52.71 -6.22
C ASN A 94 60.15 51.68 -5.07
N ARG A 95 60.11 50.37 -5.37
CA ARG A 95 60.24 49.26 -4.41
C ARG A 95 60.91 48.04 -5.05
N ASP A 96 61.64 47.25 -4.28
CA ASP A 96 62.20 45.95 -4.70
C ASP A 96 61.30 44.75 -4.34
N ARG A 97 60.28 44.98 -3.50
CA ARG A 97 59.26 44.01 -3.09
C ARG A 97 57.85 44.59 -3.19
N PHE A 98 56.90 43.76 -3.62
CA PHE A 98 55.48 44.11 -3.66
C PHE A 98 54.64 42.97 -3.10
N THR A 99 53.80 43.28 -2.11
CA THR A 99 52.69 42.42 -1.70
C THR A 99 51.46 42.80 -2.53
N LEU A 100 50.79 41.83 -3.15
CA LEU A 100 49.62 42.05 -4.01
C LEU A 100 48.43 41.21 -3.54
N LYS A 101 47.27 41.86 -3.35
CA LYS A 101 45.98 41.19 -3.20
C LYS A 101 45.35 40.91 -4.56
N VAL A 102 44.55 39.86 -4.66
CA VAL A 102 43.80 39.53 -5.89
C VAL A 102 42.77 40.65 -6.16
N GLY A 103 42.82 41.22 -7.36
CA GLY A 103 41.94 42.32 -7.78
C GLY A 103 42.43 43.74 -7.45
N GLU A 104 43.45 43.91 -6.60
CA GLU A 104 43.97 45.23 -6.22
C GLU A 104 45.21 45.61 -7.06
N PRO A 105 45.19 46.75 -7.79
CA PRO A 105 46.33 47.20 -8.58
C PRO A 105 47.33 48.02 -7.74
N VAL A 106 48.63 47.69 -7.83
CA VAL A 106 49.71 48.44 -7.18
C VAL A 106 50.67 49.04 -8.21
N THR A 107 51.13 50.27 -7.99
CA THR A 107 51.96 51.01 -8.94
C THR A 107 53.46 50.76 -8.76
N LEU A 108 54.08 50.24 -9.81
CA LEU A 108 55.53 50.19 -10.01
C LEU A 108 55.98 51.47 -10.73
N GLU A 109 57.06 52.10 -10.27
CA GLU A 109 57.75 53.15 -11.04
C GLU A 109 59.21 52.75 -11.27
N VAL A 110 59.66 52.86 -12.52
CA VAL A 110 61.04 52.61 -12.96
C VAL A 110 61.58 53.82 -13.70
N VAL A 111 62.78 54.27 -13.33
CA VAL A 111 63.48 55.39 -13.96
C VAL A 111 64.96 55.04 -14.08
N VAL A 112 65.55 55.24 -15.26
CA VAL A 112 67.01 55.09 -15.42
C VAL A 112 67.70 56.46 -15.27
N TYR A 113 68.79 56.48 -14.51
CA TYR A 113 69.64 57.65 -14.35
C TYR A 113 71.01 57.42 -14.98
N ARG A 114 71.51 58.40 -15.74
CA ARG A 114 72.91 58.47 -16.18
C ARG A 114 73.69 59.27 -15.14
N ILE A 115 74.74 58.67 -14.59
CA ILE A 115 75.71 59.32 -13.71
C ILE A 115 76.98 59.64 -14.50
N THR A 116 77.42 60.88 -14.34
CA THR A 116 78.67 61.43 -14.87
C THR A 116 79.47 62.08 -13.74
N PRO A 117 80.76 62.40 -13.92
CA PRO A 117 81.55 63.16 -12.94
C PRO A 117 81.01 64.57 -12.60
N ARG A 118 79.95 65.03 -13.27
CA ARG A 118 79.31 66.34 -13.04
C ARG A 118 77.92 66.25 -12.39
N GLY A 119 77.40 65.05 -12.16
CA GLY A 119 76.09 64.81 -11.57
C GLY A 119 75.31 63.67 -12.22
N SER A 120 74.12 63.42 -11.70
CA SER A 120 73.14 62.45 -12.19
C SER A 120 71.96 63.13 -12.88
N GLU A 121 71.53 62.62 -14.03
CA GLU A 121 70.33 63.06 -14.75
C GLU A 121 69.46 61.84 -15.13
N GLN A 122 68.16 62.05 -15.34
CA GLN A 122 67.29 61.00 -15.91
C GLN A 122 67.67 60.75 -17.36
N PHE A 123 67.69 59.48 -17.78
CA PHE A 123 68.15 59.07 -19.09
C PHE A 123 67.05 58.30 -19.86
N PRO A 124 66.81 58.61 -21.16
CA PRO A 124 65.90 57.85 -22.00
C PRO A 124 66.48 56.47 -22.32
N ALA A 125 66.12 55.50 -21.50
CA ALA A 125 66.42 54.07 -21.66
C ALA A 125 65.14 53.28 -21.93
N ASP A 126 65.22 52.20 -22.70
CA ASP A 126 64.06 51.39 -23.05
C ASP A 126 63.85 50.27 -22.01
N ILE A 127 62.77 50.40 -21.23
CA ILE A 127 62.45 49.60 -20.04
C ILE A 127 61.42 48.53 -20.42
N HIS A 128 61.63 47.30 -19.96
CA HIS A 128 60.80 46.12 -20.18
C HIS A 128 60.58 45.34 -18.88
N LEU A 129 59.34 44.91 -18.64
CA LEU A 129 58.92 44.16 -17.46
C LEU A 129 58.51 42.73 -17.86
N THR A 130 59.18 41.73 -17.28
CA THR A 130 58.93 40.31 -17.59
C THR A 130 58.61 39.53 -16.32
N CYS A 131 57.47 38.84 -16.30
CA CYS A 131 57.07 37.93 -15.21
C CYS A 131 56.69 36.56 -15.78
N PRO A 132 57.15 35.43 -15.20
CA PRO A 132 56.77 34.09 -15.63
C PRO A 132 55.36 33.68 -15.13
N GLU A 133 54.85 34.31 -14.08
CA GLU A 133 53.52 34.03 -13.55
C GLU A 133 52.44 34.71 -14.40
N LYS A 134 51.47 33.92 -14.85
CA LYS A 134 50.34 34.33 -15.71
C LYS A 134 49.16 34.91 -14.94
N ALA A 135 49.14 34.78 -13.61
CA ALA A 135 48.18 35.45 -12.74
C ALA A 135 48.45 36.95 -12.58
N LEU A 136 49.69 37.41 -12.78
CA LEU A 136 50.06 38.83 -12.74
C LEU A 136 49.88 39.47 -14.12
N LYS A 137 49.06 40.52 -14.23
CA LYS A 137 49.05 41.44 -15.37
C LYS A 137 49.80 42.71 -15.06
N ILE A 138 50.55 43.18 -16.05
CA ILE A 138 51.40 44.37 -16.01
C ILE A 138 50.94 45.31 -17.12
N LYS A 139 50.61 46.57 -16.80
CA LYS A 139 50.13 47.56 -17.79
C LYS A 139 50.68 48.97 -17.53
N PRO A 140 51.39 49.59 -18.49
CA PRO A 140 52.08 48.97 -19.63
C PRO A 140 53.28 48.11 -19.17
N ALA A 141 53.66 47.11 -19.97
CA ALA A 141 54.80 46.23 -19.68
C ALA A 141 56.14 46.74 -20.24
N SER A 142 56.14 47.84 -20.99
CA SER A 142 57.34 48.52 -21.47
C SER A 142 57.12 50.02 -21.65
N GLY A 143 58.20 50.79 -21.70
CA GLY A 143 58.20 52.25 -21.88
C GLY A 143 59.62 52.82 -21.97
N SER A 144 59.76 54.09 -22.35
CA SER A 144 61.08 54.72 -22.54
C SER A 144 61.30 55.89 -21.57
N GLY A 145 62.46 55.93 -20.90
CA GLY A 145 62.87 56.95 -19.93
C GLY A 145 62.25 56.79 -18.54
N LYS A 146 60.93 56.93 -18.42
CA LYS A 146 60.17 56.60 -17.21
C LYS A 146 59.04 55.62 -17.55
N LEU A 147 58.94 54.56 -16.76
CA LEU A 147 57.84 53.59 -16.83
C LEU A 147 57.09 53.58 -15.50
N THR A 148 55.83 54.05 -15.53
CA THR A 148 54.86 53.86 -14.44
C THR A 148 53.90 52.76 -14.87
N ALA A 149 53.92 51.62 -14.17
CA ALA A 149 53.16 50.43 -14.54
C ALA A 149 52.25 49.96 -13.40
N SER A 150 51.02 49.58 -13.74
CA SER A 150 50.09 48.91 -12.84
C SER A 150 50.40 47.42 -12.80
N LEU A 151 50.65 46.90 -11.60
CA LEU A 151 50.76 45.48 -11.28
C LEU A 151 49.42 45.01 -10.70
N LEU A 152 48.72 44.10 -11.38
CA LEU A 152 47.40 43.59 -10.96
C LEU A 152 47.42 42.07 -10.93
N LEU A 153 47.18 41.48 -9.76
CA LEU A 153 47.03 40.05 -9.60
C LEU A 153 45.56 39.67 -9.90
N GLU A 154 45.30 39.03 -11.05
CA GLU A 154 43.92 38.74 -11.50
C GLU A 154 43.30 37.49 -10.87
N LYS A 155 44.10 36.65 -10.21
CA LYS A 155 43.73 35.40 -9.52
C LYS A 155 44.90 34.91 -8.66
N GLU A 156 44.71 33.85 -7.87
CA GLU A 156 45.84 33.23 -7.16
C GLU A 156 46.96 32.77 -8.14
N PRO A 157 48.25 33.01 -7.80
CA PRO A 157 49.38 32.53 -8.58
C PRO A 157 49.64 31.04 -8.33
N ARG A 158 50.55 30.44 -9.11
CA ARG A 158 50.99 29.05 -8.91
C ARG A 158 51.91 28.89 -7.70
N GLU A 159 52.77 29.87 -7.45
CA GLU A 159 53.65 29.94 -6.29
C GLU A 159 53.42 31.29 -5.59
N PRO A 160 53.33 31.34 -4.25
CA PRO A 160 52.92 32.54 -3.52
C PRO A 160 53.98 33.65 -3.45
N GLU A 161 55.25 33.32 -3.69
CA GLU A 161 56.35 34.27 -3.87
C GLU A 161 57.02 33.99 -5.22
N PHE A 162 57.09 34.98 -6.11
CA PHE A 162 57.61 34.80 -7.47
C PHE A 162 58.37 36.05 -7.96
N PRO A 163 59.43 35.88 -8.78
CA PRO A 163 60.22 36.99 -9.29
C PRO A 163 59.60 37.65 -10.52
N MET A 164 59.80 38.96 -10.64
CA MET A 164 59.57 39.74 -11.86
C MET A 164 60.89 40.44 -12.26
N GLU A 165 61.35 40.22 -13.49
CA GLU A 165 62.58 40.84 -14.02
C GLU A 165 62.25 42.20 -14.66
N VAL A 166 62.88 43.26 -14.16
CA VAL A 166 62.91 44.59 -14.76
C VAL A 166 64.21 44.72 -15.53
N THR A 167 64.11 44.89 -16.85
CA THR A 167 65.25 45.10 -17.74
C THR A 167 65.18 46.51 -18.32
N ALA A 168 66.31 47.21 -18.42
CA ALA A 168 66.41 48.46 -19.16
C ALA A 168 67.67 48.46 -20.04
N GLU A 169 67.54 48.94 -21.28
CA GLU A 169 68.68 49.13 -22.19
C GLU A 169 69.01 50.62 -22.35
N ALA A 170 70.26 50.99 -22.07
CA ALA A 170 70.77 52.36 -22.19
C ALA A 170 72.10 52.35 -22.97
N ARG A 171 72.09 52.86 -24.21
CA ARG A 171 73.27 52.89 -25.11
C ARG A 171 73.99 51.53 -25.25
N GLY A 172 73.24 50.42 -25.28
CA GLY A 172 73.78 49.06 -25.35
C GLY A 172 74.24 48.46 -24.00
N HIS A 173 74.17 49.21 -22.89
CA HIS A 173 74.27 48.64 -21.56
C HIS A 173 72.92 48.05 -21.16
N LEU A 174 72.88 46.72 -20.97
CA LEU A 174 71.70 46.01 -20.49
C LEU A 174 71.74 45.91 -18.95
N ILE A 175 70.79 46.58 -18.28
CA ILE A 175 70.65 46.57 -16.82
C ILE A 175 69.46 45.68 -16.46
N ARG A 176 69.62 44.81 -15.45
CA ARG A 176 68.57 43.91 -14.97
C ARG A 176 68.44 44.00 -13.46
N ARG A 177 67.21 44.00 -12.95
CA ARG A 177 66.90 43.95 -11.51
C ARG A 177 65.66 43.09 -11.29
N ASN A 178 65.77 42.08 -10.43
CA ASN A 178 64.62 41.27 -10.02
C ASN A 178 63.88 41.98 -8.87
N ILE A 179 62.55 41.98 -8.98
CA ILE A 179 61.60 42.37 -7.94
C ILE A 179 60.96 41.09 -7.39
N THR A 180 60.76 41.03 -6.08
CA THR A 180 59.95 39.96 -5.47
C THR A 180 58.48 40.37 -5.45
N ILE A 181 57.61 39.56 -6.03
CA ILE A 181 56.16 39.68 -5.87
C ILE A 181 55.72 38.61 -4.87
N THR A 182 54.97 39.01 -3.85
CA THR A 182 54.33 38.11 -2.89
C THR A 182 52.82 38.27 -3.03
N ALA A 183 52.11 37.18 -3.27
CA ALA A 183 50.65 37.19 -3.27
C ALA A 183 50.13 37.05 -1.84
N ASP A 184 49.29 38.00 -1.45
CA ASP A 184 48.59 37.99 -0.18
C ASP A 184 47.44 36.98 -0.28
N THR A 185 47.70 35.74 0.16
CA THR A 185 46.76 34.61 0.06
C THR A 185 46.30 34.20 1.44
N ALA A 186 44.97 34.11 1.62
CA ALA A 186 44.35 33.88 2.92
C ALA A 186 44.73 32.53 3.54
N LEU A 187 44.67 32.46 4.88
CA LEU A 187 44.80 31.21 5.63
C LEU A 187 43.74 30.19 5.18
N LYS A 188 44.10 28.91 5.13
CA LYS A 188 43.13 27.83 4.82
C LYS A 188 43.47 26.50 5.48
N ILE A 189 42.41 25.78 5.83
CA ILE A 189 42.47 24.40 6.32
C ILE A 189 42.64 23.44 5.13
N ALA A 190 43.68 22.61 5.17
CA ALA A 190 43.90 21.50 4.24
C ALA A 190 43.46 20.18 4.88
N VAL A 191 42.97 19.22 4.07
CA VAL A 191 42.42 17.94 4.55
C VAL A 191 42.83 16.77 3.65
N GLU A 192 43.32 15.71 4.26
CA GLU A 192 43.61 14.39 3.67
C GLU A 192 42.81 13.33 4.45
N THR A 193 42.39 12.25 3.80
CA THR A 193 41.88 11.06 4.51
C THR A 193 42.74 9.83 4.22
N LEU A 194 42.80 8.91 5.18
CA LEU A 194 43.42 7.60 5.01
C LEU A 194 42.38 6.48 5.22
N PRO A 195 42.45 5.38 4.45
CA PRO A 195 43.42 5.11 3.39
C PRO A 195 43.14 5.87 2.07
N GLY A 196 44.19 6.13 1.29
CA GLY A 196 44.07 6.48 -0.14
C GLY A 196 43.33 7.77 -0.52
N ASN A 197 43.05 8.67 0.43
CA ASN A 197 42.15 9.80 0.27
C ASN A 197 40.70 9.40 -0.11
N LYS A 198 40.25 8.23 0.36
CA LYS A 198 38.87 7.70 0.25
C LYS A 198 37.82 8.73 0.71
N ARG A 199 36.68 8.81 0.03
CA ARG A 199 35.55 9.71 0.34
C ARG A 199 34.25 8.97 0.66
N SER A 200 34.24 7.64 0.71
CA SER A 200 33.16 6.85 1.31
C SER A 200 33.52 6.15 2.62
N LEU A 201 32.48 5.76 3.38
CA LEU A 201 32.56 4.90 4.55
C LEU A 201 31.33 3.97 4.61
N ARG A 202 31.51 2.67 4.86
CA ARG A 202 30.41 1.71 5.09
C ARG A 202 29.90 1.84 6.53
N PRO A 203 28.66 2.30 6.77
CA PRO A 203 28.14 2.50 8.13
C PRO A 203 27.82 1.17 8.82
N ASP A 204 27.72 1.22 10.16
CA ASP A 204 27.48 0.05 11.02
C ASP A 204 28.58 -1.03 10.92
N THR A 205 29.83 -0.62 10.70
CA THR A 205 31.01 -1.50 10.61
C THR A 205 32.16 -1.03 11.52
N TYR A 206 33.22 -1.83 11.63
CA TYR A 206 34.46 -1.45 12.31
C TYR A 206 35.39 -0.56 11.46
N GLN A 207 34.97 -0.15 10.25
CA GLN A 207 35.77 0.73 9.40
C GLN A 207 35.82 2.16 9.96
N VAL A 208 36.97 2.81 9.79
CA VAL A 208 37.15 4.24 10.06
C VAL A 208 37.97 4.90 8.96
N LEU A 209 37.67 6.17 8.68
CA LEU A 209 38.56 7.06 7.93
C LEU A 209 39.42 7.86 8.92
N THR A 210 40.74 7.84 8.78
CA THR A 210 41.59 8.81 9.52
C THR A 210 41.62 10.11 8.74
N VAL A 211 40.94 11.14 9.24
CA VAL A 211 40.95 12.50 8.69
C VAL A 211 42.15 13.25 9.27
N ARG A 212 43.09 13.65 8.41
CA ARG A 212 44.29 14.43 8.76
C ARG A 212 44.12 15.85 8.26
N THR A 213 44.44 16.85 9.08
CA THR A 213 44.25 18.26 8.73
C THR A 213 45.36 19.16 9.25
N MET A 214 45.57 20.29 8.57
CA MET A 214 46.56 21.31 8.92
C MET A 214 46.13 22.69 8.41
N VAL A 215 46.50 23.75 9.13
CA VAL A 215 46.38 25.13 8.65
C VAL A 215 47.58 25.44 7.75
N THR A 216 47.31 25.96 6.57
CA THR A 216 48.33 26.45 5.63
C THR A 216 48.18 27.96 5.44
N GLY A 217 49.30 28.68 5.54
CA GLY A 217 49.32 30.14 5.41
C GLY A 217 49.74 30.65 4.03
N ALA A 218 49.85 31.97 3.91
CA ALA A 218 50.09 32.75 2.68
C ALA A 218 51.35 32.39 1.86
N SER A 219 52.16 31.41 2.29
CA SER A 219 53.33 30.90 1.56
C SER A 219 53.26 29.41 1.25
N GLY A 220 52.10 28.76 1.43
CA GLY A 220 51.94 27.31 1.28
C GLY A 220 52.70 26.50 2.33
N LYS A 221 53.05 27.14 3.46
CA LYS A 221 53.64 26.50 4.63
C LYS A 221 52.57 26.15 5.64
N ASP A 222 52.76 25.00 6.26
CA ASP A 222 52.02 24.51 7.42
C ASP A 222 52.26 25.44 8.62
N ILE A 223 51.25 25.66 9.45
CA ILE A 223 51.32 26.42 10.69
C ILE A 223 50.86 25.51 11.84
N PRO A 224 51.77 24.78 12.51
CA PRO A 224 51.42 23.87 13.60
C PRO A 224 50.67 24.56 14.74
N GLU A 225 51.08 25.78 15.10
CA GLU A 225 50.52 26.55 16.23
C GLU A 225 49.04 26.91 16.04
N LEU A 226 48.55 27.00 14.80
CA LEU A 226 47.13 27.14 14.46
C LEU A 226 46.46 25.79 14.20
N THR A 227 47.22 24.78 13.74
CA THR A 227 46.70 23.43 13.46
C THR A 227 46.19 22.74 14.72
N GLU A 228 46.83 22.93 15.87
CA GLU A 228 46.35 22.43 17.17
C GLU A 228 45.00 23.02 17.61
N GLN A 229 44.53 24.10 16.95
CA GLN A 229 43.32 24.83 17.31
C GLN A 229 42.08 24.45 16.46
N ILE A 230 42.24 23.52 15.51
CA ILE A 230 41.14 23.05 14.66
C ILE A 230 40.15 22.20 15.48
N VAL A 231 38.90 22.65 15.55
CA VAL A 231 37.79 21.94 16.18
C VAL A 231 37.00 21.18 15.12
N PHE A 232 36.87 19.87 15.32
CA PHE A 232 36.03 18.99 14.50
C PHE A 232 34.58 19.02 14.99
N LYS A 233 33.64 19.37 14.10
CA LYS A 233 32.22 19.55 14.38
C LYS A 233 31.38 18.70 13.41
N PRO A 234 30.85 17.54 13.83
CA PRO A 234 29.98 16.74 12.97
C PRO A 234 28.63 17.45 12.72
N LYS A 235 28.15 17.45 11.48
CA LYS A 235 26.82 17.98 11.09
C LYS A 235 25.74 16.91 10.98
N SER A 236 26.04 15.66 11.33
CA SER A 236 25.10 14.55 11.42
C SER A 236 25.39 13.70 12.66
N ASP A 237 24.32 13.18 13.24
CA ASP A 237 24.26 12.18 14.31
C ASP A 237 24.74 10.78 13.90
N TRP A 238 24.97 10.54 12.60
CA TRP A 238 25.61 9.32 12.08
C TRP A 238 27.14 9.33 12.17
N ILE A 239 27.78 10.43 12.59
CA ILE A 239 29.24 10.56 12.60
C ILE A 239 29.81 10.21 13.98
N ASP A 240 30.57 9.12 14.07
CA ASP A 240 31.39 8.79 15.23
C ASP A 240 32.78 9.43 15.10
N LEU A 241 33.30 10.04 16.16
CA LEU A 241 34.63 10.66 16.17
C LEU A 241 35.47 10.16 17.36
N SER A 242 36.76 9.92 17.14
CA SER A 242 37.74 9.76 18.22
C SER A 242 38.08 11.11 18.88
N GLU A 243 38.85 11.08 19.97
CA GLU A 243 39.61 12.27 20.36
C GLU A 243 40.62 12.63 19.23
N PRO A 244 40.88 13.93 18.96
CA PRO A 244 41.95 14.35 18.06
C PRO A 244 43.34 13.97 18.61
N VAL A 245 44.22 13.53 17.72
CA VAL A 245 45.59 13.11 18.02
C VAL A 245 46.58 13.99 17.23
N PRO A 246 47.59 14.62 17.87
CA PRO A 246 48.66 15.31 17.16
C PRO A 246 49.49 14.37 16.29
N ASP A 247 49.72 14.77 15.04
CA ASP A 247 50.42 13.99 13.99
C ASP A 247 51.29 14.95 13.15
N GLU A 248 52.25 15.62 13.81
CA GLU A 248 53.02 16.76 13.28
C GLU A 248 53.46 16.61 11.81
N PRO A 249 53.14 17.58 10.92
CA PRO A 249 52.58 18.92 11.18
C PRO A 249 51.04 18.97 11.25
N CYS A 250 50.36 17.82 11.21
CA CYS A 250 48.90 17.72 11.20
C CYS A 250 48.31 17.50 12.60
N ILE A 251 46.99 17.66 12.70
CA ILE A 251 46.15 16.99 13.70
C ILE A 251 45.28 15.95 12.99
N ALA A 252 45.07 14.78 13.60
CA ALA A 252 44.38 13.65 13.01
C ALA A 252 43.20 13.20 13.89
N ILE A 253 42.11 12.74 13.29
CA ILE A 253 40.94 12.20 13.99
C ILE A 253 40.43 10.97 13.22
N ASN A 254 39.96 9.94 13.93
CA ASN A 254 39.30 8.80 13.29
C ASN A 254 37.80 9.06 13.23
N MET A 255 37.22 8.87 12.05
CA MET A 255 35.81 9.06 11.74
C MET A 255 35.17 7.71 11.40
N GLY A 256 34.26 7.25 12.26
CA GLY A 256 33.37 6.12 12.02
C GLY A 256 31.97 6.59 11.57
N ALA A 257 31.08 5.64 11.29
CA ALA A 257 29.67 5.95 11.10
C ALA A 257 28.74 4.82 11.58
N THR A 258 27.80 5.16 12.46
CA THR A 258 26.85 4.23 13.08
C THR A 258 25.43 4.78 12.99
N ASN A 259 24.45 3.91 12.78
CA ASN A 259 23.03 4.26 12.81
C ASN A 259 22.61 4.73 14.22
N PRO A 260 22.15 5.99 14.39
CA PRO A 260 21.74 6.54 15.69
C PRO A 260 20.41 5.96 16.21
N SER A 261 19.74 5.08 15.45
CA SER A 261 18.49 4.41 15.84
C SER A 261 18.41 2.97 15.31
N PRO A 262 19.25 2.04 15.83
CA PRO A 262 19.35 0.67 15.31
C PRO A 262 18.08 -0.19 15.52
N GLY A 263 17.18 0.22 16.41
CA GLY A 263 15.86 -0.41 16.61
C GLY A 263 14.73 0.11 15.71
N GLY A 264 15.00 1.06 14.82
CA GLY A 264 14.00 1.66 13.94
C GLY A 264 13.65 0.77 12.74
N GLY A 265 12.37 0.45 12.54
CA GLY A 265 11.87 -0.41 11.45
C GLY A 265 12.02 0.11 10.01
N LYS A 266 12.84 1.16 9.79
CA LYS A 266 13.31 1.64 8.49
C LYS A 266 14.75 2.13 8.63
N ARG A 267 15.71 1.34 8.14
CA ARG A 267 17.09 1.77 7.93
C ARG A 267 17.09 2.76 6.76
N SER A 268 17.48 4.01 7.02
CA SER A 268 17.54 5.08 6.02
C SER A 268 18.88 5.79 6.15
N VAL A 269 19.94 5.14 5.65
CA VAL A 269 21.30 5.69 5.61
C VAL A 269 21.27 7.00 4.79
N PRO A 270 21.73 8.14 5.32
CA PRO A 270 21.85 9.36 4.54
C PRO A 270 22.94 9.18 3.47
N PRO A 271 22.77 9.71 2.24
CA PRO A 271 23.70 9.44 1.14
C PRO A 271 25.12 9.97 1.40
N SER A 272 25.23 11.02 2.20
CA SER A 272 26.48 11.58 2.71
C SER A 272 26.28 12.22 4.08
N VAL A 273 27.39 12.43 4.77
CA VAL A 273 27.50 13.12 6.06
C VAL A 273 28.62 14.16 5.97
N VAL A 274 28.51 15.27 6.71
CA VAL A 274 29.49 16.36 6.67
C VAL A 274 30.19 16.53 8.01
N LEU A 275 31.51 16.47 8.00
CA LEU A 275 32.37 16.85 9.11
C LEU A 275 32.92 18.26 8.86
N THR A 276 32.52 19.23 9.66
CA THR A 276 33.06 20.58 9.59
C THR A 276 34.31 20.71 10.44
N LEU A 277 35.42 21.09 9.82
CA LEU A 277 36.65 21.49 10.48
C LEU A 277 36.62 23.02 10.64
N PHE A 278 36.74 23.52 11.86
CA PHE A 278 36.51 24.93 12.18
C PHE A 278 37.54 25.49 13.16
N MET A 279 38.02 26.71 12.93
CA MET A 279 38.97 27.40 13.79
C MET A 279 38.52 28.86 14.00
N ASP A 280 38.21 29.21 15.25
CA ASP A 280 37.70 30.53 15.66
C ASP A 280 38.83 31.50 16.07
N ASP A 281 39.90 30.96 16.65
CA ASP A 281 41.06 31.71 17.14
C ASP A 281 42.04 31.95 15.98
N VAL A 282 41.67 32.94 15.16
CA VAL A 282 42.45 33.45 14.01
C VAL A 282 43.15 34.77 14.37
N PRO A 283 44.25 35.13 13.67
CA PRO A 283 44.92 36.41 13.88
C PRO A 283 43.98 37.63 13.79
N GLU A 284 44.22 38.64 14.62
CA GLU A 284 43.35 39.81 14.78
C GLU A 284 43.07 40.53 13.45
N GLY A 285 41.84 40.40 12.94
CA GLY A 285 41.37 40.97 11.67
C GLY A 285 41.01 39.94 10.59
N GLU A 286 41.42 38.68 10.73
CA GLU A 286 41.01 37.57 9.86
C GLU A 286 39.61 37.03 10.24
N PRO A 287 38.86 36.42 9.29
CA PRO A 287 37.64 35.69 9.59
C PRO A 287 37.93 34.24 10.06
N PRO A 288 37.06 33.63 10.89
CA PRO A 288 37.18 32.22 11.27
C PRO A 288 37.30 31.27 10.06
N LEU A 289 38.17 30.27 10.17
CA LEU A 289 38.40 29.30 9.10
C LEU A 289 37.41 28.14 9.20
N GLN A 290 36.83 27.74 8.07
CA GLN A 290 35.94 26.59 7.98
C GLN A 290 36.26 25.75 6.72
N HIS A 291 36.24 24.43 6.87
CA HIS A 291 36.22 23.47 5.76
C HIS A 291 35.16 22.39 6.05
N ASP A 292 34.25 22.16 5.11
CA ASP A 292 33.22 21.12 5.22
C ASP A 292 33.68 19.89 4.42
N LEU A 293 34.11 18.83 5.13
CA LEU A 293 34.46 17.55 4.54
C LEU A 293 33.19 16.69 4.41
N GLU A 294 32.70 16.52 3.18
CA GLU A 294 31.64 15.57 2.85
C GLU A 294 32.20 14.16 2.66
N ILE A 295 31.58 13.17 3.31
CA ILE A 295 31.85 11.74 3.19
C ILE A 295 30.56 11.02 2.79
N ARG A 296 30.58 10.25 1.70
CA ARG A 296 29.48 9.38 1.26
C ARG A 296 29.32 8.20 2.23
N LEU A 297 28.10 7.90 2.68
CA LEU A 297 27.84 6.63 3.36
C LEU A 297 27.50 5.55 2.32
N ALA A 298 28.24 4.45 2.35
CA ALA A 298 28.10 3.36 1.39
C ALA A 298 27.09 2.32 1.90
N ASP A 299 25.82 2.46 1.50
CA ASP A 299 24.79 1.43 1.68
C ASP A 299 25.04 0.26 0.70
N CYS A 300 26.12 -0.50 0.97
CA CYS A 300 26.56 -1.61 0.14
C CYS A 300 25.55 -2.77 0.18
N ARG A 301 25.20 -3.30 -0.99
CA ARG A 301 24.24 -4.40 -1.13
C ARG A 301 24.80 -5.48 -2.05
N LEU A 302 24.48 -6.73 -1.78
CA LEU A 302 24.86 -7.87 -2.61
C LEU A 302 23.70 -8.23 -3.53
N GLU A 303 23.90 -8.14 -4.84
CA GLU A 303 22.89 -8.46 -5.86
C GLU A 303 23.38 -9.54 -6.84
N THR A 304 22.44 -10.10 -7.60
CA THR A 304 22.62 -11.23 -8.51
C THR A 304 21.78 -11.03 -9.78
N ASP A 305 22.23 -11.53 -10.94
CA ASP A 305 21.44 -11.45 -12.19
C ASP A 305 20.09 -12.20 -12.11
N ILE A 306 19.97 -13.15 -11.16
CA ILE A 306 18.81 -14.01 -10.96
C ILE A 306 18.38 -14.02 -9.48
N GLU A 307 17.09 -14.23 -9.23
CA GLU A 307 16.54 -14.48 -7.89
C GLU A 307 16.21 -15.96 -7.64
N GLU A 308 16.02 -16.73 -8.71
CA GLU A 308 15.74 -18.16 -8.65
C GLU A 308 16.33 -18.92 -9.84
N ALA A 309 16.50 -20.25 -9.68
CA ALA A 309 16.96 -21.15 -10.73
C ALA A 309 16.30 -22.53 -10.60
N SER A 310 15.86 -23.10 -11.72
CA SER A 310 15.12 -24.36 -11.78
C SER A 310 15.86 -25.41 -12.62
N PHE A 311 16.32 -26.48 -11.97
CA PHE A 311 17.07 -27.58 -12.57
C PHE A 311 16.13 -28.74 -12.96
N PRO A 312 16.17 -29.25 -14.20
CA PRO A 312 15.31 -30.34 -14.65
C PRO A 312 15.69 -31.70 -14.05
N ASP A 313 14.69 -32.45 -13.61
CA ASP A 313 14.84 -33.85 -13.19
C ASP A 313 14.88 -34.83 -14.37
N SER A 314 15.74 -34.55 -15.35
CA SER A 314 15.84 -35.29 -16.63
C SER A 314 16.74 -36.54 -16.59
N GLY A 315 17.33 -36.87 -15.44
CA GLY A 315 18.38 -37.88 -15.31
C GLY A 315 19.80 -37.37 -15.64
N GLU A 316 19.93 -36.32 -16.45
CA GLU A 316 21.21 -35.64 -16.74
C GLU A 316 21.48 -34.49 -15.77
N THR A 317 22.69 -33.89 -15.83
CA THR A 317 23.06 -32.69 -15.06
C THR A 317 23.16 -31.47 -15.97
N SER A 318 22.47 -30.40 -15.62
CA SER A 318 22.59 -29.08 -16.25
C SER A 318 23.46 -28.13 -15.42
N GLU A 319 23.87 -27.03 -16.05
CA GLU A 319 24.66 -25.96 -15.45
C GLU A 319 24.01 -24.61 -15.73
N ILE A 320 23.99 -23.74 -14.71
CA ILE A 320 23.50 -22.35 -14.79
C ILE A 320 24.60 -21.46 -14.22
N THR A 321 24.97 -20.41 -14.98
CA THR A 321 26.00 -19.45 -14.58
C THR A 321 25.44 -18.02 -14.63
N PHE A 322 25.72 -17.24 -13.59
CA PHE A 322 25.24 -15.86 -13.42
C PHE A 322 26.29 -14.99 -12.70
N GLU A 323 26.16 -13.68 -12.75
CA GLU A 323 27.02 -12.74 -12.02
C GLU A 323 26.41 -12.34 -10.68
N THR A 324 27.28 -12.01 -9.72
CA THR A 324 26.94 -11.34 -8.46
C THR A 324 27.87 -10.15 -8.24
N TRP A 325 27.36 -9.07 -7.65
CA TRP A 325 28.13 -7.84 -7.43
C TRP A 325 27.72 -7.10 -6.16
N ILE A 326 28.64 -6.24 -5.70
CA ILE A 326 28.37 -5.26 -4.65
C ILE A 326 27.86 -3.97 -5.32
N GLU A 327 26.58 -3.66 -5.14
CA GLU A 327 26.06 -2.33 -5.44
C GLU A 327 26.55 -1.34 -4.37
N ASN A 328 26.78 -0.08 -4.76
CA ASN A 328 27.25 1.03 -3.91
C ASN A 328 28.66 0.91 -3.27
N GLY A 329 29.36 -0.22 -3.41
CA GLY A 329 30.71 -0.44 -2.85
C GLY A 329 31.88 0.04 -3.69
N GLU A 330 31.78 1.17 -4.39
CA GLU A 330 32.73 1.58 -5.45
C GLU A 330 34.16 1.89 -4.98
N GLU A 331 34.32 2.39 -3.74
CA GLU A 331 35.64 2.59 -3.09
C GLU A 331 35.96 1.47 -2.06
N GLU A 332 35.15 0.40 -1.99
CA GLU A 332 35.35 -0.73 -1.09
C GLU A 332 36.12 -1.87 -1.78
N THR A 333 37.06 -2.50 -1.06
CA THR A 333 38.00 -3.49 -1.62
C THR A 333 38.25 -4.63 -0.63
N GLY A 334 38.69 -5.78 -1.14
CA GLY A 334 38.94 -6.98 -0.32
C GLY A 334 37.70 -7.82 -0.01
N TRP A 335 36.66 -7.80 -0.86
CA TRP A 335 35.48 -8.66 -0.69
C TRP A 335 35.80 -10.14 -0.96
N SER A 336 35.21 -11.00 -0.15
CA SER A 336 35.26 -12.46 -0.29
C SER A 336 33.86 -13.02 -0.48
N PHE A 337 33.63 -13.74 -1.59
CA PHE A 337 32.32 -14.27 -1.97
C PHE A 337 32.22 -15.77 -1.63
N ASN A 338 31.11 -16.19 -1.02
CA ASN A 338 30.82 -17.57 -0.64
C ASN A 338 29.34 -17.92 -0.85
N GLY A 339 29.02 -19.22 -1.02
CA GLY A 339 27.64 -19.69 -1.24
C GLY A 339 27.31 -20.94 -0.42
N GLU A 340 26.15 -20.93 0.26
CA GLU A 340 25.72 -22.01 1.15
C GLU A 340 24.19 -22.24 1.08
N TYR A 341 23.77 -23.50 1.07
CA TYR A 341 22.35 -23.86 1.18
C TYR A 341 21.90 -23.85 2.64
N ARG A 342 20.80 -23.14 2.95
CA ARG A 342 20.29 -23.01 4.33
C ARG A 342 18.79 -23.23 4.45
N HIS A 343 18.37 -23.66 5.63
CA HIS A 343 16.98 -23.66 6.10
C HIS A 343 16.86 -22.69 7.29
N GLY A 344 16.41 -21.45 7.01
CA GLY A 344 16.40 -20.37 7.98
C GLY A 344 17.81 -19.80 8.21
N VAL A 345 18.49 -20.30 9.25
CA VAL A 345 19.90 -19.99 9.57
C VAL A 345 20.81 -21.22 9.50
N ASP A 346 20.27 -22.43 9.63
CA ASP A 346 21.04 -23.67 9.66
C ASP A 346 21.39 -24.18 8.25
N PRO A 347 22.59 -24.72 8.00
CA PRO A 347 22.94 -25.36 6.73
C PRO A 347 22.05 -26.58 6.40
N THR A 348 21.87 -26.87 5.11
CA THR A 348 21.10 -28.03 4.62
C THR A 348 21.72 -28.62 3.34
N ASP A 349 21.39 -29.87 3.01
CA ASP A 349 21.98 -30.58 1.87
C ASP A 349 21.79 -29.81 0.54
N PRO A 350 22.82 -29.66 -0.29
CA PRO A 350 22.75 -28.86 -1.50
C PRO A 350 21.92 -29.52 -2.61
N LEU A 351 21.20 -28.71 -3.39
CA LEU A 351 20.56 -29.16 -4.65
C LEU A 351 21.54 -29.15 -5.83
N THR A 352 22.60 -28.35 -5.75
CA THR A 352 23.62 -28.18 -6.80
C THR A 352 25.00 -28.08 -6.15
N THR A 353 26.07 -28.43 -6.87
CA THR A 353 27.39 -27.89 -6.53
C THR A 353 27.41 -26.38 -6.78
N ILE A 354 28.23 -25.65 -6.03
CA ILE A 354 28.41 -24.21 -6.15
C ILE A 354 29.89 -23.96 -6.45
N ALA A 355 30.18 -23.21 -7.50
CA ALA A 355 31.50 -22.67 -7.79
C ALA A 355 31.39 -21.14 -7.91
N ILE A 356 32.37 -20.41 -7.34
CA ILE A 356 32.39 -18.94 -7.37
C ILE A 356 33.78 -18.49 -7.83
N ALA A 357 33.83 -17.65 -8.86
CA ALA A 357 35.05 -17.13 -9.46
C ALA A 357 35.07 -15.59 -9.37
N PRO A 358 35.93 -14.98 -8.53
CA PRO A 358 36.05 -13.53 -8.42
C PRO A 358 36.44 -12.85 -9.74
N LYS A 359 35.88 -11.67 -9.98
CA LYS A 359 35.92 -10.93 -11.25
C LYS A 359 36.29 -9.45 -11.02
N GLY A 360 37.31 -9.23 -10.20
CA GLY A 360 37.67 -7.93 -9.63
C GLY A 360 37.21 -7.83 -8.17
N GLU A 361 37.37 -6.63 -7.58
CA GLU A 361 37.15 -6.39 -6.14
C GLU A 361 35.67 -6.51 -5.71
N THR A 362 34.72 -6.19 -6.58
CA THR A 362 33.30 -6.04 -6.23
C THR A 362 32.36 -6.94 -7.03
N ARG A 363 32.89 -7.94 -7.75
CA ARG A 363 32.11 -8.87 -8.59
C ARG A 363 32.63 -10.30 -8.53
N ALA A 364 31.75 -11.26 -8.71
CA ALA A 364 32.10 -12.65 -8.98
C ALA A 364 31.12 -13.29 -9.97
N THR A 365 31.58 -14.32 -10.68
CA THR A 365 30.73 -15.22 -11.46
C THR A 365 30.39 -16.44 -10.59
N VAL A 366 29.11 -16.80 -10.50
CA VAL A 366 28.61 -17.97 -9.77
C VAL A 366 28.12 -19.01 -10.76
N THR A 367 28.58 -20.25 -10.62
CA THR A 367 28.17 -21.40 -11.43
C THR A 367 27.54 -22.46 -10.52
N LEU A 368 26.34 -22.91 -10.89
CA LEU A 368 25.58 -23.94 -10.20
C LEU A 368 25.40 -25.15 -11.13
N THR A 369 25.79 -26.33 -10.68
CA THR A 369 25.72 -27.58 -11.48
C THR A 369 24.90 -28.62 -10.72
N GLY A 370 23.90 -29.23 -11.37
CA GLY A 370 22.96 -30.14 -10.69
C GLY A 370 21.94 -30.76 -11.66
N PRO A 371 20.87 -31.41 -11.15
CA PRO A 371 20.53 -31.56 -9.73
C PRO A 371 21.32 -32.71 -9.05
N LEU A 372 21.72 -32.50 -7.80
CA LEU A 372 22.35 -33.51 -6.94
C LEU A 372 21.33 -34.46 -6.29
N ILE A 373 20.08 -34.00 -6.12
CA ILE A 373 18.98 -34.76 -5.52
C ILE A 373 17.90 -34.97 -6.59
N ARG A 374 17.39 -36.20 -6.70
CA ARG A 374 16.35 -36.62 -7.66
C ARG A 374 14.98 -36.67 -6.97
N LEU A 375 13.90 -36.35 -7.71
CA LEU A 375 12.54 -36.29 -7.16
C LEU A 375 11.94 -37.70 -7.04
N THR A 376 11.39 -38.04 -5.86
CA THR A 376 10.91 -39.38 -5.56
C THR A 376 9.38 -39.51 -5.64
N GLY A 377 8.89 -40.52 -6.38
CA GLY A 377 7.46 -40.82 -6.49
C GLY A 377 6.62 -39.64 -7.02
N GLU A 378 5.67 -39.17 -6.21
CA GLU A 378 4.74 -38.05 -6.50
C GLU A 378 5.42 -36.66 -6.44
N GLU A 379 6.68 -36.55 -6.02
CA GLU A 379 7.39 -35.27 -5.93
C GLU A 379 7.58 -34.62 -7.31
N GLN A 380 7.06 -33.40 -7.46
CA GLN A 380 7.12 -32.62 -8.70
C GLN A 380 8.15 -31.50 -8.64
N ILE A 381 8.47 -31.04 -7.42
CA ILE A 381 9.43 -29.98 -7.17
C ILE A 381 10.01 -30.09 -5.74
N ILE A 382 11.32 -29.89 -5.60
CA ILE A 382 12.01 -29.62 -4.34
C ILE A 382 12.61 -28.21 -4.45
N SER A 383 12.43 -27.38 -3.42
CA SER A 383 12.99 -26.03 -3.33
C SER A 383 13.85 -25.91 -2.07
N LYS A 384 14.99 -25.23 -2.17
CA LYS A 384 15.85 -24.84 -1.04
C LYS A 384 16.43 -23.44 -1.26
N THR A 385 16.64 -22.71 -0.17
CA THR A 385 17.29 -21.40 -0.23
C THR A 385 18.80 -21.55 -0.35
N LEU A 386 19.36 -21.00 -1.42
CA LEU A 386 20.79 -20.70 -1.54
C LEU A 386 21.04 -19.29 -0.99
N VAL A 387 22.02 -19.15 -0.12
CA VAL A 387 22.52 -17.86 0.36
C VAL A 387 23.88 -17.62 -0.31
N ILE A 388 23.95 -16.63 -1.20
CA ILE A 388 25.23 -16.05 -1.61
C ILE A 388 25.56 -14.97 -0.59
N SER A 389 26.83 -14.89 -0.20
CA SER A 389 27.33 -14.02 0.85
C SER A 389 28.62 -13.33 0.41
N ALA A 390 28.82 -12.09 0.84
CA ALA A 390 30.03 -11.33 0.59
C ALA A 390 30.52 -10.65 1.88
N ALA A 391 31.75 -10.96 2.31
CA ALA A 391 32.35 -10.46 3.55
C ALA A 391 33.65 -9.69 3.27
N GLN A 392 33.89 -8.63 4.03
CA GLN A 392 35.10 -7.79 3.97
C GLN A 392 35.83 -7.95 5.32
N GLY A 393 36.82 -8.85 5.37
CA GLY A 393 37.48 -9.23 6.64
C GLY A 393 36.52 -9.90 7.63
N ASP A 394 36.55 -9.48 8.89
CA ASP A 394 35.71 -9.99 9.99
C ASP A 394 34.34 -9.26 10.11
N GLU A 395 33.94 -8.47 9.09
CA GLU A 395 32.64 -7.77 9.06
C GLU A 395 31.46 -8.72 8.83
N GLU A 396 30.27 -8.32 9.29
CA GLU A 396 29.03 -9.08 9.02
C GLU A 396 28.74 -9.11 7.50
N PRO A 397 28.54 -10.30 6.90
CA PRO A 397 28.43 -10.46 5.47
C PRO A 397 27.15 -9.82 4.93
N LEU A 398 27.25 -9.24 3.74
CA LEU A 398 26.08 -8.96 2.92
C LEU A 398 25.55 -10.30 2.40
N GLU A 399 24.25 -10.54 2.50
CA GLU A 399 23.60 -11.77 2.03
C GLU A 399 22.57 -11.50 0.93
N ARG A 400 22.62 -12.29 -0.14
CA ARG A 400 21.55 -12.39 -1.15
C ARG A 400 20.99 -13.80 -1.12
N ARG A 401 19.67 -13.91 -0.98
CA ARG A 401 18.96 -15.20 -0.90
C ARG A 401 18.29 -15.48 -2.24
N LEU A 402 18.47 -16.70 -2.73
CA LEU A 402 17.93 -17.20 -3.99
C LEU A 402 17.12 -18.48 -3.75
N ASN A 403 16.07 -18.68 -4.52
CA ASN A 403 15.27 -19.91 -4.54
C ASN A 403 15.86 -20.87 -5.58
N ILE A 404 16.50 -21.96 -5.16
CA ILE A 404 16.96 -22.99 -6.10
C ILE A 404 16.00 -24.17 -6.05
N MET A 405 15.61 -24.66 -7.22
CA MET A 405 14.59 -25.69 -7.38
C MET A 405 15.13 -26.86 -8.22
N VAL A 406 14.70 -28.07 -7.89
CA VAL A 406 14.74 -29.23 -8.79
C VAL A 406 13.30 -29.55 -9.14
N SER A 407 12.95 -29.59 -10.42
CA SER A 407 11.56 -29.74 -10.88
C SER A 407 11.42 -30.73 -12.04
N ARG A 408 10.20 -31.20 -12.29
CA ARG A 408 9.86 -32.10 -13.40
C ARG A 408 8.82 -31.44 -14.31
N GLU A 409 8.98 -31.60 -15.62
CA GLU A 409 7.98 -31.10 -16.59
C GLU A 409 6.72 -31.99 -16.60
N GLY A 410 5.62 -31.43 -17.10
CA GLY A 410 4.32 -32.10 -17.18
C GLY A 410 3.15 -31.29 -16.61
N LEU A 411 1.96 -31.89 -16.74
CA LEU A 411 0.70 -31.42 -16.19
C LEU A 411 0.42 -32.15 -14.86
N PHE A 412 0.02 -31.40 -13.83
CA PHE A 412 -0.24 -31.95 -12.50
C PHE A 412 -1.48 -31.32 -11.85
N ILE A 413 -2.29 -32.13 -11.19
CA ILE A 413 -3.37 -31.65 -10.32
C ILE A 413 -2.77 -31.30 -8.95
N LYS A 414 -3.06 -30.10 -8.43
CA LYS A 414 -2.54 -29.58 -7.15
C LYS A 414 -3.59 -29.58 -6.05
N ASN A 415 -4.77 -28.99 -6.32
CA ASN A 415 -5.89 -28.90 -5.38
C ASN A 415 -7.19 -29.33 -6.08
N GLY A 416 -8.20 -29.74 -5.31
CA GLY A 416 -9.55 -30.05 -5.79
C GLY A 416 -9.87 -31.55 -5.97
N ALA A 417 -8.84 -32.39 -6.05
CA ALA A 417 -8.94 -33.85 -6.06
C ALA A 417 -8.07 -34.48 -4.96
N ASP A 418 -8.27 -35.77 -4.67
CA ASP A 418 -7.39 -36.51 -3.77
C ASP A 418 -6.06 -36.94 -4.43
N LYS A 419 -5.17 -37.60 -3.67
CA LYS A 419 -3.85 -38.08 -4.15
C LYS A 419 -3.91 -39.10 -5.31
N LYS A 420 -5.09 -39.61 -5.66
CA LYS A 420 -5.32 -40.52 -6.79
C LYS A 420 -6.09 -39.82 -7.92
N ASN A 421 -6.08 -38.48 -7.92
CA ASN A 421 -6.86 -37.61 -8.79
C ASN A 421 -8.37 -37.94 -8.74
N GLN A 422 -8.93 -38.27 -7.57
CA GLN A 422 -10.35 -38.60 -7.43
C GLN A 422 -11.15 -37.46 -6.78
N ILE A 423 -12.32 -37.18 -7.35
CA ILE A 423 -13.34 -36.31 -6.74
C ILE A 423 -14.53 -37.19 -6.35
N ASN A 424 -14.89 -37.21 -5.08
CA ASN A 424 -16.00 -38.02 -4.56
C ASN A 424 -17.24 -37.13 -4.43
N ILE A 425 -18.24 -37.37 -5.28
CA ILE A 425 -19.44 -36.55 -5.42
C ILE A 425 -20.63 -37.31 -4.83
N LEU A 426 -21.34 -36.70 -3.89
CA LEU A 426 -22.69 -37.12 -3.53
C LEU A 426 -23.68 -36.33 -4.38
N ALA A 427 -24.56 -37.01 -5.10
CA ALA A 427 -25.54 -36.37 -5.98
C ALA A 427 -26.84 -36.00 -5.24
N ASP A 428 -26.72 -35.45 -4.02
CA ASP A 428 -27.85 -34.98 -3.20
C ASP A 428 -28.26 -33.52 -3.51
N LYS A 429 -27.48 -32.82 -4.33
CA LYS A 429 -27.61 -31.42 -4.75
C LYS A 429 -26.57 -31.10 -5.84
N PRO A 430 -26.61 -29.91 -6.49
CA PRO A 430 -25.48 -29.39 -7.26
C PRO A 430 -24.17 -29.43 -6.46
N TYR A 431 -23.09 -29.92 -7.06
CA TYR A 431 -21.77 -30.01 -6.45
C TYR A 431 -20.83 -29.00 -7.12
N GLU A 432 -20.10 -28.25 -6.31
CA GLU A 432 -19.14 -27.24 -6.76
C GLU A 432 -17.78 -27.46 -6.08
N ALA A 433 -16.69 -27.32 -6.84
CA ALA A 433 -15.32 -27.32 -6.33
C ALA A 433 -14.40 -26.45 -7.21
N ASN A 434 -13.17 -26.22 -6.74
CA ASN A 434 -12.12 -25.60 -7.53
C ASN A 434 -10.98 -26.60 -7.70
N LEU A 435 -10.58 -26.82 -8.95
CA LEU A 435 -9.48 -27.68 -9.37
C LEU A 435 -8.30 -26.78 -9.77
N ASP A 436 -7.20 -26.83 -9.03
CA ASP A 436 -5.99 -26.08 -9.37
C ASP A 436 -5.01 -26.99 -10.10
N LEU A 437 -4.62 -26.60 -11.32
CA LEU A 437 -3.67 -27.31 -12.17
C LEU A 437 -2.33 -26.56 -12.25
N ALA A 438 -1.23 -27.29 -12.29
CA ALA A 438 0.10 -26.76 -12.61
C ALA A 438 0.62 -27.40 -13.89
N LEU A 439 1.25 -26.59 -14.74
CA LEU A 439 1.82 -27.02 -16.01
C LEU A 439 3.25 -26.49 -16.09
N TYR A 440 4.21 -27.41 -16.06
CA TYR A 440 5.63 -27.10 -16.11
C TYR A 440 6.22 -27.58 -17.42
N ARG A 441 7.06 -26.76 -18.06
CA ARG A 441 7.66 -27.06 -19.37
C ARG A 441 9.15 -26.73 -19.36
N TYR A 442 9.98 -27.60 -19.91
CA TYR A 442 11.38 -27.31 -20.14
C TYR A 442 11.57 -26.32 -21.30
N ASP A 443 12.24 -25.21 -21.02
CA ASP A 443 12.68 -24.23 -22.00
C ASP A 443 14.13 -24.52 -22.46
N LYS A 444 14.29 -24.62 -23.78
CA LYS A 444 15.55 -24.95 -24.46
C LYS A 444 16.46 -23.73 -24.63
N GLU A 445 15.94 -22.49 -24.51
CA GLU A 445 16.76 -21.27 -24.59
C GLU A 445 17.40 -20.92 -23.24
N THR A 446 16.64 -21.01 -22.14
CA THR A 446 17.18 -20.73 -20.79
C THR A 446 17.76 -21.94 -20.06
N ASN A 447 17.56 -23.17 -20.56
CA ASN A 447 17.95 -24.43 -19.89
C ASN A 447 17.28 -24.62 -18.50
N GLN A 448 16.04 -24.15 -18.37
CA GLN A 448 15.25 -24.18 -17.12
C GLN A 448 13.85 -24.74 -17.35
N ILE A 449 13.21 -25.21 -16.27
CA ILE A 449 11.78 -25.53 -16.30
C ILE A 449 10.99 -24.32 -15.80
N THR A 450 10.04 -23.87 -16.62
CA THR A 450 9.19 -22.69 -16.38
C THR A 450 7.69 -23.08 -16.34
N VAL A 451 6.83 -22.16 -15.92
CA VAL A 451 5.37 -22.37 -15.90
C VAL A 451 4.74 -21.94 -17.22
N ASP A 452 4.03 -22.85 -17.87
CA ASP A 452 3.30 -22.58 -19.11
C ASP A 452 1.93 -21.95 -18.80
N LYS A 453 1.95 -20.62 -18.64
CA LYS A 453 0.79 -19.81 -18.24
C LYS A 453 -0.33 -19.81 -19.27
N ASP A 454 0.00 -19.92 -20.55
CA ASP A 454 -0.96 -19.88 -21.64
C ASP A 454 -1.62 -21.26 -21.82
N GLY A 455 -0.82 -22.34 -21.77
CA GLY A 455 -1.30 -23.72 -21.77
C GLY A 455 -2.20 -24.07 -20.58
N LEU A 456 -2.02 -23.40 -19.44
CA LEU A 456 -2.92 -23.51 -18.27
C LEU A 456 -4.35 -23.00 -18.52
N SER A 457 -4.59 -22.21 -19.56
CA SER A 457 -5.93 -21.74 -19.94
C SER A 457 -6.62 -22.63 -20.99
N THR A 458 -5.86 -23.53 -21.63
CA THR A 458 -6.31 -24.37 -22.76
C THR A 458 -6.28 -25.86 -22.44
N VAL A 459 -6.28 -26.24 -21.15
CA VAL A 459 -6.36 -27.64 -20.72
C VAL A 459 -7.74 -28.22 -21.09
N GLU A 460 -7.73 -29.34 -21.79
CA GLU A 460 -8.92 -30.05 -22.26
C GLU A 460 -9.35 -31.14 -21.27
N PHE A 461 -10.66 -31.40 -21.17
CA PHE A 461 -11.26 -32.41 -20.28
C PHE A 461 -12.18 -33.34 -21.10
N GLU A 462 -11.71 -34.54 -21.42
CA GLU A 462 -12.39 -35.50 -22.31
C GLU A 462 -12.88 -36.74 -21.55
N LEU A 463 -14.19 -36.99 -21.52
CA LEU A 463 -14.77 -38.19 -20.90
C LEU A 463 -14.40 -39.45 -21.69
N GLN A 464 -13.67 -40.37 -21.08
CA GLN A 464 -13.16 -41.60 -21.70
C GLN A 464 -14.12 -42.81 -21.58
N ASN A 465 -15.28 -42.65 -20.95
CA ASN A 465 -16.26 -43.73 -20.76
C ASN A 465 -17.15 -43.92 -21.99
N GLU A 466 -17.11 -45.12 -22.59
CA GLU A 466 -17.97 -45.52 -23.70
C GLU A 466 -19.31 -46.15 -23.24
N GLU A 467 -19.46 -46.48 -21.96
CA GLU A 467 -20.64 -47.19 -21.46
C GLU A 467 -21.88 -46.29 -21.50
N THR A 468 -22.93 -46.72 -22.21
CA THR A 468 -24.15 -45.90 -22.45
C THR A 468 -24.82 -45.42 -21.16
N GLU A 469 -24.74 -46.20 -20.06
CA GLU A 469 -25.24 -45.79 -18.74
C GLU A 469 -24.45 -44.60 -18.16
N ILE A 470 -23.12 -44.60 -18.30
CA ILE A 470 -22.23 -43.54 -17.82
C ILE A 470 -22.35 -42.28 -18.70
N VAL A 471 -22.47 -42.45 -20.02
CA VAL A 471 -22.72 -41.34 -20.96
C VAL A 471 -24.07 -40.67 -20.67
N ASN A 472 -25.12 -41.45 -20.42
CA ASN A 472 -26.43 -40.93 -20.02
C ASN A 472 -26.35 -40.19 -18.67
N LEU A 473 -25.67 -40.76 -17.67
CA LEU A 473 -25.45 -40.12 -16.37
C LEU A 473 -24.72 -38.78 -16.51
N ALA A 474 -23.64 -38.72 -17.29
CA ALA A 474 -22.92 -37.48 -17.56
C ALA A 474 -23.78 -36.41 -18.24
N SER A 475 -24.71 -36.82 -19.13
CA SER A 475 -25.63 -35.89 -19.82
C SER A 475 -26.66 -35.22 -18.89
N VAL A 476 -26.98 -35.85 -17.75
CA VAL A 476 -27.90 -35.32 -16.72
C VAL A 476 -27.12 -34.56 -15.65
N LEU A 477 -26.04 -35.15 -15.12
CA LEU A 477 -25.19 -34.51 -14.11
C LEU A 477 -24.55 -33.20 -14.61
N GLN A 478 -24.30 -33.13 -15.93
CA GLN A 478 -23.64 -32.06 -16.66
C GLN A 478 -22.38 -31.52 -15.95
N PRO A 479 -21.31 -32.34 -15.82
CA PRO A 479 -20.03 -31.87 -15.32
C PRO A 479 -19.47 -30.75 -16.21
N GLN A 480 -19.18 -29.58 -15.64
CA GLN A 480 -18.55 -28.46 -16.35
C GLN A 480 -17.23 -28.08 -15.67
N PHE A 481 -16.23 -27.74 -16.48
CA PHE A 481 -14.91 -27.25 -16.05
C PHE A 481 -14.66 -25.91 -16.75
N GLU A 482 -14.62 -24.81 -15.99
CA GLU A 482 -14.45 -23.45 -16.53
C GLU A 482 -13.16 -22.80 -15.99
N PHE A 483 -12.27 -22.35 -16.87
CA PHE A 483 -11.05 -21.65 -16.48
C PHE A 483 -11.39 -20.26 -15.92
N THR A 484 -11.09 -20.03 -14.64
CA THR A 484 -11.39 -18.77 -13.94
C THR A 484 -10.20 -17.81 -13.85
N GLY A 485 -8.98 -18.29 -14.09
CA GLY A 485 -7.76 -17.49 -14.04
C GLY A 485 -6.55 -18.22 -13.45
N LEU A 486 -5.43 -17.50 -13.40
CA LEU A 486 -4.20 -17.96 -12.74
C LEU A 486 -4.21 -17.55 -11.25
N VAL A 487 -3.77 -18.45 -10.37
CA VAL A 487 -3.76 -18.25 -8.92
C VAL A 487 -2.41 -18.55 -8.26
N THR A 488 -2.14 -17.88 -7.15
CA THR A 488 -0.87 -17.87 -6.38
C THR A 488 0.32 -17.25 -7.13
N ASN A 489 1.46 -17.09 -6.43
CA ASN A 489 2.67 -16.46 -6.97
C ASN A 489 3.37 -17.34 -8.03
N ILE A 490 3.29 -18.67 -7.89
CA ILE A 490 3.70 -19.63 -8.91
C ILE A 490 2.41 -20.05 -9.62
N PRO A 491 2.09 -19.50 -10.80
CA PRO A 491 0.72 -19.49 -11.30
C PRO A 491 0.18 -20.91 -11.57
N TYR A 492 -0.89 -21.27 -10.87
CA TYR A 492 -1.71 -22.44 -11.16
C TYR A 492 -2.97 -22.02 -11.92
N GLY A 493 -3.40 -22.80 -12.90
CA GLY A 493 -4.66 -22.58 -13.60
C GLY A 493 -5.83 -23.10 -12.77
N ARG A 494 -6.73 -22.22 -12.34
CA ARG A 494 -7.92 -22.60 -11.57
C ARG A 494 -9.11 -22.85 -12.48
N TYR A 495 -9.51 -24.11 -12.54
CA TYR A 495 -10.77 -24.53 -13.14
C TYR A 495 -11.85 -24.62 -12.06
N HIS A 496 -12.93 -23.87 -12.23
CA HIS A 496 -14.14 -24.06 -11.43
C HIS A 496 -14.90 -25.28 -11.97
N PHE A 497 -15.19 -26.23 -11.09
CA PHE A 497 -15.86 -27.49 -11.41
C PHE A 497 -17.27 -27.48 -10.84
N THR A 498 -18.28 -27.71 -11.68
CA THR A 498 -19.69 -27.72 -11.27
C THR A 498 -20.48 -28.91 -11.84
N THR A 499 -21.54 -29.31 -11.14
CA THR A 499 -22.59 -30.23 -11.62
C THR A 499 -23.96 -29.63 -11.32
N LYS A 500 -25.00 -29.98 -12.10
CA LYS A 500 -26.29 -29.26 -12.06
C LYS A 500 -27.43 -29.98 -11.36
N GLU A 501 -27.47 -31.31 -11.41
CA GLU A 501 -28.66 -32.08 -11.08
C GLU A 501 -28.45 -33.04 -9.91
N GLU A 502 -29.51 -33.21 -9.11
CA GLU A 502 -29.66 -34.30 -8.15
C GLU A 502 -29.86 -35.62 -8.91
N ILE A 503 -29.13 -36.68 -8.54
CA ILE A 503 -29.26 -38.00 -9.20
C ILE A 503 -29.93 -38.99 -8.23
N PRO A 504 -31.26 -39.16 -8.32
CA PRO A 504 -32.00 -40.07 -7.43
C PRO A 504 -31.63 -41.53 -7.69
N GLY A 505 -31.38 -42.30 -6.63
CA GLY A 505 -31.02 -43.71 -6.77
C GLY A 505 -30.76 -44.47 -5.47
N THR A 506 -30.21 -45.68 -5.64
CA THR A 506 -30.00 -46.70 -4.59
C THR A 506 -28.53 -46.77 -4.17
N GLY A 507 -27.89 -45.62 -3.98
CA GLY A 507 -26.54 -45.52 -3.42
C GLY A 507 -25.40 -46.04 -4.31
N THR A 508 -25.70 -46.49 -5.53
CA THR A 508 -24.72 -46.91 -6.54
C THR A 508 -23.70 -45.82 -6.79
N ILE A 509 -22.42 -46.20 -6.84
CA ILE A 509 -21.30 -45.33 -7.21
C ILE A 509 -20.93 -45.61 -8.66
N TYR A 510 -21.12 -44.61 -9.51
CA TYR A 510 -20.65 -44.60 -10.88
C TYR A 510 -19.30 -43.89 -10.97
N THR A 511 -18.48 -44.27 -11.95
CA THR A 511 -17.10 -43.79 -12.09
C THR A 511 -16.91 -43.19 -13.48
N LEU A 512 -16.75 -41.88 -13.55
CA LEU A 512 -16.50 -41.14 -14.79
C LEU A 512 -15.01 -40.79 -14.85
N ASN A 513 -14.30 -41.29 -15.85
CA ASN A 513 -12.88 -41.00 -16.05
C ASN A 513 -12.72 -39.93 -17.13
N TYR A 514 -12.17 -38.79 -16.74
CA TYR A 514 -11.79 -37.71 -17.64
C TYR A 514 -10.29 -37.79 -17.90
N LEU A 515 -9.91 -37.75 -19.18
CA LEU A 515 -8.55 -37.42 -19.58
C LEU A 515 -8.41 -35.90 -19.55
N VAL A 516 -7.45 -35.43 -18.77
CA VAL A 516 -7.10 -34.01 -18.63
C VAL A 516 -5.80 -33.81 -19.39
N ARG A 517 -5.83 -33.04 -20.47
CA ARG A 517 -4.72 -32.93 -21.44
C ARG A 517 -4.28 -31.47 -21.59
N ALA A 518 -2.98 -31.22 -21.47
CA ALA A 518 -2.34 -30.00 -21.94
C ALA A 518 -1.59 -30.25 -23.25
N SER A 519 -1.31 -29.19 -24.02
CA SER A 519 -0.49 -29.33 -25.23
C SER A 519 0.94 -29.77 -24.89
N ALA A 520 1.41 -30.88 -25.48
CA ALA A 520 2.77 -31.37 -25.23
C ALA A 520 3.85 -30.57 -25.98
N GLY A 521 3.56 -30.05 -27.18
CA GLY A 521 4.54 -29.37 -28.02
C GLY A 521 5.76 -30.25 -28.37
N ASP A 522 6.95 -29.66 -28.44
CA ASP A 522 8.22 -30.36 -28.70
C ASP A 522 8.86 -30.97 -27.42
N ALA A 523 8.03 -31.44 -26.46
CA ALA A 523 8.50 -32.12 -25.26
C ALA A 523 9.06 -33.51 -25.58
N LEU A 524 10.06 -33.96 -24.82
CA LEU A 524 10.64 -35.30 -24.96
C LEU A 524 9.71 -36.39 -24.42
N HIS A 525 8.91 -36.05 -23.42
CA HIS A 525 8.00 -36.95 -22.71
C HIS A 525 6.56 -36.41 -22.75
N PRO A 526 5.87 -36.47 -23.92
CA PRO A 526 4.50 -35.97 -24.07
C PRO A 526 3.51 -36.64 -23.11
N GLU A 527 3.79 -37.88 -22.65
CA GLU A 527 3.01 -38.61 -21.65
C GLU A 527 2.92 -37.91 -20.29
N LEU A 528 3.84 -36.98 -19.97
CA LEU A 528 3.79 -36.19 -18.74
C LEU A 528 2.75 -35.06 -18.80
N PHE A 529 2.21 -34.74 -19.99
CA PHE A 529 1.25 -33.66 -20.21
C PHE A 529 -0.22 -34.13 -20.16
N GLU A 530 -0.44 -35.41 -19.81
CA GLU A 530 -1.76 -36.02 -19.63
C GLU A 530 -1.95 -36.49 -18.18
N GLN A 531 -3.16 -36.32 -17.63
CA GLN A 531 -3.56 -36.80 -16.31
C GLN A 531 -4.95 -37.42 -16.37
N THR A 532 -5.19 -38.50 -15.63
CA THR A 532 -6.55 -39.01 -15.41
C THR A 532 -7.17 -38.35 -14.19
N LEU A 533 -8.39 -37.80 -14.34
CA LEU A 533 -9.24 -37.30 -13.27
C LEU A 533 -10.47 -38.21 -13.16
N THR A 534 -10.73 -38.77 -11.98
CA THR A 534 -11.84 -39.72 -11.78
C THR A 534 -12.92 -39.12 -10.88
N LEU A 535 -14.11 -38.86 -11.44
CA LEU A 535 -15.28 -38.45 -10.68
C LEU A 535 -16.03 -39.71 -10.19
N ARG A 536 -16.19 -39.86 -8.88
CA ARG A 536 -16.89 -40.97 -8.23
C ARG A 536 -18.25 -40.47 -7.74
N VAL A 537 -19.28 -40.68 -8.54
CA VAL A 537 -20.62 -40.12 -8.36
C VAL A 537 -21.51 -41.13 -7.63
N LYS A 538 -21.84 -40.85 -6.37
CA LYS A 538 -22.80 -41.66 -5.59
C LYS A 538 -24.22 -41.09 -5.73
N THR A 539 -25.13 -41.91 -6.22
CA THR A 539 -26.58 -41.59 -6.26
C THR A 539 -27.19 -41.52 -4.86
N TYR A 540 -28.30 -40.80 -4.69
CA TYR A 540 -28.92 -40.53 -3.38
C TYR A 540 -30.42 -40.85 -3.35
N GLY A 541 -30.95 -41.39 -2.23
CA GLY A 541 -32.41 -41.41 -1.99
C GLY A 541 -32.98 -42.62 -1.24
N ILE A 542 -32.88 -43.83 -1.80
CA ILE A 542 -33.75 -44.97 -1.41
C ILE A 542 -32.96 -46.28 -1.32
N GLY A 543 -32.89 -46.90 -0.14
CA GLY A 543 -32.25 -48.21 0.04
C GLY A 543 -31.59 -48.41 1.41
N GLU A 544 -31.03 -49.59 1.63
CA GLU A 544 -30.44 -50.00 2.91
C GLU A 544 -29.07 -49.35 3.19
N GLU A 545 -28.49 -48.63 2.21
CA GLU A 545 -27.25 -47.84 2.39
C GLU A 545 -27.51 -46.36 2.74
N PHE A 546 -28.77 -45.97 3.00
CA PHE A 546 -29.15 -44.62 3.44
C PHE A 546 -29.67 -44.65 4.89
N PRO A 547 -28.95 -44.02 5.85
CA PRO A 547 -29.32 -44.06 7.27
C PRO A 547 -30.76 -43.64 7.57
N ASP A 548 -31.26 -42.59 6.91
CA ASP A 548 -32.61 -42.08 7.17
C ASP A 548 -33.72 -42.99 6.61
N TRP A 549 -33.49 -43.68 5.49
CA TRP A 549 -34.43 -44.67 4.96
C TRP A 549 -34.48 -45.91 5.86
N VAL A 550 -33.30 -46.45 6.24
CA VAL A 550 -33.18 -47.59 7.17
C VAL A 550 -33.85 -47.28 8.50
N LYS A 551 -33.57 -46.10 9.06
CA LYS A 551 -34.16 -45.64 10.32
C LYS A 551 -35.69 -45.55 10.21
N ALA A 552 -36.22 -44.88 9.18
CA ALA A 552 -37.66 -44.74 9.02
C ALA A 552 -38.35 -46.10 8.82
N TYR A 553 -37.73 -47.04 8.10
CA TYR A 553 -38.23 -48.41 7.89
C TYR A 553 -38.25 -49.24 9.18
N GLU A 554 -37.14 -49.28 9.94
CA GLU A 554 -37.09 -50.03 11.20
C GLU A 554 -37.93 -49.39 12.32
N GLU A 555 -38.04 -48.06 12.38
CA GLU A 555 -38.99 -47.39 13.27
C GLU A 555 -40.46 -47.71 12.92
N CYS A 556 -40.76 -47.91 11.63
CA CYS A 556 -42.07 -48.38 11.16
C CYS A 556 -42.34 -49.82 11.64
N LYS A 557 -41.37 -50.73 11.48
CA LYS A 557 -41.45 -52.13 11.94
C LYS A 557 -41.58 -52.23 13.45
N TYR A 558 -40.81 -51.44 14.20
CA TYR A 558 -40.91 -51.32 15.65
C TYR A 558 -42.32 -50.89 16.09
N ILE A 559 -42.90 -49.86 15.43
CA ILE A 559 -44.25 -49.40 15.78
C ILE A 559 -45.35 -50.38 15.39
N ILE A 560 -45.23 -51.10 14.27
CA ILE A 560 -46.15 -52.21 13.94
C ILE A 560 -46.03 -53.34 14.99
N ARG A 561 -44.82 -53.72 15.39
CA ARG A 561 -44.60 -54.87 16.29
C ARG A 561 -45.04 -54.62 17.74
N GLU A 562 -44.76 -53.43 18.27
CA GLU A 562 -45.01 -53.12 19.69
C GLU A 562 -46.37 -52.42 19.92
N TYR A 563 -46.91 -51.71 18.92
CA TYR A 563 -48.09 -50.84 19.10
C TYR A 563 -49.34 -51.28 18.30
N VAL A 564 -49.33 -52.45 17.64
CA VAL A 564 -50.50 -53.05 16.97
C VAL A 564 -50.76 -54.45 17.56
N PRO A 565 -52.01 -54.84 17.87
CA PRO A 565 -52.30 -56.18 18.39
C PRO A 565 -52.01 -57.26 17.35
N ALA A 566 -51.44 -58.37 17.82
CA ALA A 566 -51.11 -59.53 16.99
C ALA A 566 -52.36 -60.16 16.36
N GLY A 567 -52.31 -60.38 15.05
CA GLY A 567 -53.42 -60.88 14.21
C GLY A 567 -53.48 -60.15 12.87
N ASP A 568 -54.61 -60.28 12.17
CA ASP A 568 -54.90 -59.61 10.89
C ASP A 568 -54.46 -58.12 10.82
N PRO A 569 -54.67 -57.27 11.84
CA PRO A 569 -54.16 -55.90 11.88
C PRO A 569 -52.66 -55.77 11.59
N ALA A 570 -51.83 -56.46 12.37
CA ALA A 570 -50.37 -56.38 12.27
C ALA A 570 -49.86 -57.01 10.97
N ILE A 571 -50.49 -58.11 10.50
CA ILE A 571 -50.16 -58.75 9.22
C ILE A 571 -50.40 -57.79 8.06
N LYS A 572 -51.61 -57.21 7.94
CA LYS A 572 -51.97 -56.30 6.83
C LYS A 572 -51.10 -55.05 6.78
N LEU A 573 -50.71 -54.49 7.93
CA LEU A 573 -49.78 -53.35 7.98
C LEU A 573 -48.34 -53.75 7.63
N THR A 574 -47.90 -54.95 8.01
CA THR A 574 -46.58 -55.48 7.62
C THR A 574 -46.52 -55.74 6.12
N ASP A 575 -47.52 -56.40 5.55
CA ASP A 575 -47.61 -56.67 4.11
C ASP A 575 -47.64 -55.37 3.29
N LEU A 576 -48.35 -54.35 3.77
CA LEU A 576 -48.36 -53.02 3.14
C LEU A 576 -46.98 -52.35 3.19
N LEU A 577 -46.31 -52.40 4.34
CA LEU A 577 -44.97 -51.85 4.52
C LEU A 577 -43.96 -52.53 3.60
N GLU A 578 -43.90 -53.85 3.60
CA GLU A 578 -42.98 -54.63 2.76
C GLU A 578 -43.24 -54.42 1.26
N MET A 579 -44.51 -54.38 0.84
CA MET A 579 -44.91 -54.14 -0.55
C MET A 579 -44.58 -52.72 -1.04
N ARG A 580 -44.48 -51.72 -0.15
CA ARG A 580 -44.46 -50.29 -0.53
C ARG A 580 -43.30 -49.47 0.01
N LYS A 581 -42.41 -50.00 0.85
CA LYS A 581 -41.26 -49.29 1.45
C LYS A 581 -40.36 -48.56 0.43
N MET A 582 -40.16 -49.13 -0.75
CA MET A 582 -39.38 -48.50 -1.83
C MET A 582 -40.13 -47.34 -2.50
N THR A 583 -41.47 -47.37 -2.51
CA THR A 583 -42.35 -46.36 -3.14
C THR A 583 -42.61 -45.14 -2.25
N LEU A 584 -42.26 -45.22 -0.97
CA LEU A 584 -42.49 -44.18 0.04
C LEU A 584 -41.28 -43.30 0.34
N GLY A 585 -40.07 -43.83 0.19
CA GLY A 585 -38.86 -43.18 0.70
C GLY A 585 -38.87 -43.02 2.23
N ALA A 586 -37.85 -42.36 2.79
CA ALA A 586 -37.71 -42.16 4.23
C ALA A 586 -38.87 -41.35 4.84
N GLU A 587 -39.35 -40.31 4.14
CA GLU A 587 -40.41 -39.43 4.62
C GLU A 587 -41.79 -40.11 4.62
N GLY A 588 -42.14 -40.85 3.55
CA GLY A 588 -43.40 -41.59 3.49
C GLY A 588 -43.47 -42.74 4.51
N LEU A 589 -42.33 -43.39 4.79
CA LEU A 589 -42.18 -44.35 5.89
C LEU A 589 -42.38 -43.69 7.25
N THR A 590 -41.82 -42.49 7.46
CA THR A 590 -41.97 -41.73 8.70
C THR A 590 -43.41 -41.30 8.96
N GLU A 591 -44.18 -40.92 7.92
CA GLU A 591 -45.61 -40.59 8.07
C GLU A 591 -46.48 -41.84 8.27
N LEU A 592 -46.17 -42.97 7.63
CA LEU A 592 -46.84 -44.26 7.89
C LEU A 592 -46.72 -44.64 9.37
N ARG A 593 -45.49 -44.58 9.90
CA ARG A 593 -45.16 -44.76 11.33
C ARG A 593 -45.98 -43.82 12.22
N ASN A 594 -46.05 -42.52 11.89
CA ASN A 594 -46.81 -41.53 12.67
C ASN A 594 -48.32 -41.85 12.70
N ARG A 595 -48.89 -42.33 11.59
CA ARG A 595 -50.33 -42.68 11.52
C ARG A 595 -50.67 -43.92 12.32
N ILE A 596 -49.85 -44.96 12.26
CA ILE A 596 -50.02 -46.19 13.07
C ILE A 596 -49.93 -45.83 14.56
N TRP A 597 -48.96 -45.00 14.96
CA TRP A 597 -48.85 -44.45 16.32
C TRP A 597 -50.09 -43.64 16.74
N LYS A 598 -50.65 -42.82 15.83
CA LYS A 598 -51.86 -42.02 16.10
C LYS A 598 -53.11 -42.90 16.26
N VAL A 599 -53.25 -43.97 15.50
CA VAL A 599 -54.33 -44.96 15.68
C VAL A 599 -54.19 -45.67 17.04
N ALA A 600 -53.00 -46.16 17.38
CA ALA A 600 -52.72 -46.75 18.69
C ALA A 600 -53.07 -45.79 19.84
N SER A 601 -52.56 -44.56 19.78
CA SER A 601 -52.80 -43.52 20.78
C SER A 601 -54.30 -43.20 20.93
N ASN A 602 -55.03 -43.04 19.82
CA ASN A 602 -56.47 -42.78 19.86
C ASN A 602 -57.26 -43.93 20.52
N LEU A 603 -56.93 -45.19 20.21
CA LEU A 603 -57.61 -46.36 20.81
C LEU A 603 -57.29 -46.49 22.30
N ILE A 604 -56.04 -46.22 22.72
CA ILE A 604 -55.64 -46.16 24.13
C ILE A 604 -56.40 -45.05 24.88
N LEU A 605 -56.55 -43.86 24.26
CA LEU A 605 -57.20 -42.71 24.89
C LEU A 605 -58.74 -42.80 24.93
N ALA A 606 -59.35 -43.51 23.98
CA ALA A 606 -60.81 -43.69 23.92
C ALA A 606 -61.32 -44.86 24.79
N GLU A 607 -60.62 -45.99 24.76
CA GLU A 607 -61.11 -47.28 25.30
C GLU A 607 -60.09 -47.99 26.20
N GLY A 608 -59.01 -47.30 26.57
CA GLY A 608 -58.00 -47.81 27.50
C GLY A 608 -57.27 -49.07 27.01
N ALA A 609 -56.86 -49.91 27.96
CA ALA A 609 -56.07 -51.11 27.67
C ALA A 609 -56.89 -52.28 27.07
N GLU A 610 -58.21 -52.15 26.96
CA GLU A 610 -59.09 -53.18 26.37
C GLU A 610 -59.37 -52.89 24.90
N GLY A 611 -59.87 -51.69 24.56
CA GLY A 611 -60.11 -51.32 23.15
C GLY A 611 -58.83 -51.20 22.33
N TYR A 612 -57.72 -50.76 22.93
CA TYR A 612 -56.39 -50.83 22.30
C TYR A 612 -55.99 -52.26 21.87
N LYS A 613 -56.45 -53.29 22.59
CA LYS A 613 -56.22 -54.70 22.25
C LYS A 613 -57.31 -55.30 21.37
N SER A 614 -58.35 -54.55 21.03
CA SER A 614 -59.43 -55.02 20.17
C SER A 614 -58.95 -55.13 18.72
N VAL A 615 -58.80 -56.38 18.27
CA VAL A 615 -58.48 -56.73 16.88
C VAL A 615 -59.52 -56.15 15.91
N GLU A 616 -60.78 -56.04 16.33
CA GLU A 616 -61.89 -55.49 15.53
C GLU A 616 -61.86 -53.97 15.43
N ALA A 617 -61.55 -53.26 16.53
CA ALA A 617 -61.36 -51.80 16.51
C ALA A 617 -60.18 -51.42 15.61
N TRP A 618 -59.07 -52.17 15.71
CA TRP A 618 -57.93 -52.03 14.82
C TRP A 618 -58.24 -52.38 13.36
N ALA A 619 -59.00 -53.45 13.09
CA ALA A 619 -59.38 -53.80 11.72
C ALA A 619 -60.18 -52.67 11.05
N ASN A 620 -61.13 -52.05 11.77
CA ASN A 620 -61.90 -50.91 11.26
C ASN A 620 -61.03 -49.67 11.02
N ALA A 621 -60.12 -49.32 11.95
CA ALA A 621 -59.20 -48.20 11.79
C ALA A 621 -58.17 -48.43 10.66
N ILE A 622 -57.75 -49.69 10.47
CA ILE A 622 -56.83 -50.10 9.40
C ILE A 622 -57.52 -50.08 8.03
N THR A 623 -58.83 -50.33 7.91
CA THR A 623 -59.52 -50.23 6.60
C THR A 623 -59.33 -48.84 5.97
N VAL A 624 -59.50 -47.75 6.74
CA VAL A 624 -59.25 -46.36 6.28
C VAL A 624 -57.75 -46.09 6.05
N THR A 625 -56.86 -46.85 6.70
CA THR A 625 -55.40 -46.76 6.49
C THR A 625 -54.94 -47.56 5.26
N LEU A 626 -55.73 -48.55 4.81
CA LEU A 626 -55.49 -49.39 3.63
C LEU A 626 -56.08 -48.82 2.34
N GLU A 627 -56.79 -47.69 2.38
CA GLU A 627 -57.21 -46.92 1.20
C GLU A 627 -55.99 -46.20 0.57
N TRP A 628 -55.04 -47.02 0.13
CA TRP A 628 -53.66 -46.66 -0.21
C TRP A 628 -53.56 -45.48 -1.17
N THR A 629 -54.39 -45.42 -2.21
CA THR A 629 -54.32 -44.33 -3.18
C THR A 629 -54.78 -43.00 -2.59
N GLU A 630 -55.80 -43.00 -1.71
CA GLU A 630 -56.19 -41.77 -1.02
C GLU A 630 -55.12 -41.36 0.01
N TRP A 631 -54.50 -42.32 0.72
CA TRP A 631 -53.39 -42.00 1.61
C TRP A 631 -52.16 -41.46 0.88
N ALA A 632 -51.74 -42.09 -0.22
CA ALA A 632 -50.62 -41.64 -1.05
C ALA A 632 -50.95 -40.30 -1.75
N GLY A 633 -52.21 -40.09 -2.12
CA GLY A 633 -52.70 -38.82 -2.67
C GLY A 633 -52.72 -37.71 -1.63
N ASP A 634 -53.11 -38.01 -0.39
CA ASP A 634 -52.96 -37.10 0.75
C ASP A 634 -51.48 -36.81 1.04
N LEU A 635 -50.60 -37.81 1.01
CA LEU A 635 -49.17 -37.63 1.27
C LEU A 635 -48.54 -36.71 0.21
N ALA A 636 -48.78 -36.97 -1.07
CA ALA A 636 -48.31 -36.15 -2.18
C ALA A 636 -48.93 -34.74 -2.16
N PHE A 637 -50.24 -34.64 -1.92
CA PHE A 637 -50.92 -33.35 -1.81
C PHE A 637 -50.43 -32.53 -0.61
N ASN A 638 -50.19 -33.16 0.55
CA ASN A 638 -49.67 -32.46 1.73
C ASN A 638 -48.20 -32.05 1.56
N ALA A 639 -47.36 -32.84 0.88
CA ALA A 639 -46.02 -32.42 0.49
C ALA A 639 -46.07 -31.18 -0.43
N LEU A 640 -46.88 -31.24 -1.49
CA LEU A 640 -47.12 -30.12 -2.41
C LEU A 640 -47.68 -28.88 -1.69
N ALA A 641 -48.59 -29.08 -0.72
CA ALA A 641 -49.22 -28.03 0.06
C ALA A 641 -48.25 -27.38 1.05
N ALA A 642 -47.40 -28.16 1.72
CA ALA A 642 -46.38 -27.68 2.65
C ALA A 642 -45.34 -26.83 1.93
N PHE A 643 -44.96 -27.20 0.70
CA PHE A 643 -44.09 -26.39 -0.16
C PHE A 643 -44.77 -25.12 -0.67
N TYR A 644 -46.07 -25.13 -1.01
CA TYR A 644 -46.65 -24.03 -1.80
C TYR A 644 -48.03 -23.45 -1.42
N LEU A 645 -48.98 -24.19 -0.85
CA LEU A 645 -50.40 -23.79 -0.85
C LEU A 645 -50.80 -22.81 0.27
N LYS A 646 -50.19 -21.61 0.29
CA LYS A 646 -50.63 -20.45 1.10
C LYS A 646 -51.42 -19.38 0.32
N GLY A 647 -51.80 -19.64 -0.93
CA GLY A 647 -52.44 -18.63 -1.81
C GLY A 647 -53.58 -19.08 -2.72
N MET A 648 -53.90 -20.37 -2.83
CA MET A 648 -55.07 -20.83 -3.60
C MET A 648 -56.25 -21.12 -2.68
N GLY A 649 -57.43 -20.59 -3.03
CA GLY A 649 -58.66 -20.79 -2.27
C GLY A 649 -59.11 -22.26 -2.22
N ALA A 650 -59.82 -22.63 -1.15
CA ALA A 650 -60.17 -24.02 -0.82
C ALA A 650 -60.79 -24.84 -1.97
N THR A 651 -61.52 -24.20 -2.89
CA THR A 651 -62.12 -24.83 -4.07
C THR A 651 -61.11 -25.48 -5.02
N ALA A 652 -59.86 -24.98 -5.07
CA ALA A 652 -58.81 -25.56 -5.91
C ALA A 652 -58.17 -26.80 -5.27
N ALA A 653 -58.01 -26.80 -3.94
CA ALA A 653 -57.33 -27.87 -3.20
C ALA A 653 -57.96 -29.24 -3.41
N GLY A 654 -59.30 -29.35 -3.32
CA GLY A 654 -60.01 -30.60 -3.52
C GLY A 654 -59.89 -31.17 -4.93
N LEU A 655 -59.82 -30.32 -5.95
CA LEU A 655 -59.64 -30.74 -7.35
C LEU A 655 -58.23 -31.27 -7.61
N ILE A 656 -57.20 -30.65 -7.03
CA ILE A 656 -55.81 -31.10 -7.11
C ILE A 656 -55.66 -32.46 -6.41
N LYS A 657 -56.14 -32.62 -5.15
CA LYS A 657 -56.12 -33.92 -4.46
C LYS A 657 -56.79 -35.01 -5.30
N ALA A 658 -57.99 -34.75 -5.83
CA ALA A 658 -58.73 -35.73 -6.62
C ALA A 658 -57.96 -36.20 -7.88
N LYS A 659 -57.30 -35.28 -8.60
CA LYS A 659 -56.53 -35.64 -9.81
C LYS A 659 -55.16 -36.26 -9.52
N MET A 660 -54.51 -35.92 -8.39
CA MET A 660 -53.32 -36.66 -7.93
C MET A 660 -53.66 -38.10 -7.52
N ILE A 661 -54.84 -38.33 -6.91
CA ILE A 661 -55.36 -39.69 -6.63
C ILE A 661 -55.68 -40.43 -7.95
N GLU A 662 -56.25 -39.76 -8.96
CA GLU A 662 -56.50 -40.37 -10.27
C GLU A 662 -55.20 -40.80 -10.97
N ALA A 663 -54.16 -39.97 -10.91
CA ALA A 663 -52.82 -40.31 -11.41
C ALA A 663 -52.19 -41.51 -10.67
N LEU A 664 -52.27 -41.54 -9.33
CA LEU A 664 -51.79 -42.66 -8.52
C LEU A 664 -52.56 -43.96 -8.81
N ASN A 665 -53.88 -43.90 -8.98
CA ASN A 665 -54.68 -45.06 -9.37
C ASN A 665 -54.24 -45.61 -10.73
N PHE A 666 -53.95 -44.75 -11.71
CA PHE A 666 -53.44 -45.21 -13.00
C PHE A 666 -52.06 -45.87 -12.88
N TYR A 667 -51.11 -45.25 -12.15
CA TYR A 667 -49.78 -45.82 -11.90
C TYR A 667 -49.83 -47.20 -11.23
N ILE A 668 -50.78 -47.41 -10.32
CA ILE A 668 -50.85 -48.62 -9.47
C ILE A 668 -51.67 -49.74 -10.12
N TYR A 669 -52.79 -49.43 -10.78
CA TYR A 669 -53.74 -50.42 -11.28
C TYR A 669 -53.77 -50.57 -12.81
N GLU A 670 -53.12 -49.67 -13.56
CA GLU A 670 -52.96 -49.78 -15.01
C GLU A 670 -51.50 -49.60 -15.51
N PRO A 671 -50.46 -50.07 -14.77
CA PRO A 671 -49.06 -49.79 -15.09
C PRO A 671 -48.65 -50.27 -16.49
N GLU A 672 -49.24 -51.38 -16.95
CA GLU A 672 -49.02 -52.00 -18.28
C GLU A 672 -49.19 -51.01 -19.45
N LYS A 673 -50.02 -49.97 -19.27
CA LYS A 673 -50.52 -49.13 -20.37
C LYS A 673 -49.67 -47.88 -20.63
N GLY A 674 -48.82 -47.52 -19.66
CA GLY A 674 -47.81 -46.48 -19.80
C GLY A 674 -48.33 -45.06 -20.03
N TRP A 675 -47.37 -44.16 -20.27
CA TRP A 675 -47.58 -42.70 -20.34
C TRP A 675 -48.58 -42.26 -21.42
N GLU A 676 -48.48 -42.80 -22.64
CA GLU A 676 -49.31 -42.34 -23.76
C GLU A 676 -50.79 -42.74 -23.61
N GLU A 677 -51.13 -43.85 -22.94
CA GLU A 677 -52.51 -44.18 -22.58
C GLU A 677 -53.08 -43.19 -21.56
N PHE A 678 -52.36 -42.87 -20.47
CA PHE A 678 -52.82 -41.89 -19.49
C PHE A 678 -53.05 -40.53 -20.13
N LYS A 679 -52.05 -40.05 -20.87
CA LYS A 679 -52.07 -38.81 -21.65
C LYS A 679 -53.25 -38.80 -22.63
N SER A 680 -53.47 -39.89 -23.37
CA SER A 680 -54.63 -40.07 -24.26
C SER A 680 -55.96 -39.98 -23.51
N ARG A 681 -56.09 -40.57 -22.33
CA ARG A 681 -57.33 -40.53 -21.53
C ARG A 681 -57.61 -39.16 -20.90
N GLN A 682 -56.60 -38.50 -20.34
CA GLN A 682 -56.76 -37.11 -19.86
C GLN A 682 -57.13 -36.19 -21.04
N ILE A 683 -56.47 -36.34 -22.19
CA ILE A 683 -56.82 -35.63 -23.43
C ILE A 683 -58.27 -35.96 -23.86
N GLN A 684 -58.70 -37.22 -23.89
CA GLN A 684 -60.06 -37.61 -24.27
C GLN A 684 -61.12 -37.00 -23.34
N SER A 685 -60.86 -36.90 -22.04
CA SER A 685 -61.76 -36.21 -21.09
C SER A 685 -61.87 -34.69 -21.37
N LEU A 686 -60.91 -34.13 -22.10
CA LEU A 686 -60.80 -32.71 -22.46
C LEU A 686 -61.09 -32.42 -23.94
N VAL A 687 -61.24 -33.43 -24.80
CA VAL A 687 -61.47 -33.30 -26.27
C VAL A 687 -62.63 -32.36 -26.62
N PRO A 688 -63.79 -32.36 -25.92
CA PRO A 688 -64.88 -31.42 -26.20
C PRO A 688 -64.53 -29.94 -26.02
N ILE A 689 -63.44 -29.64 -25.31
CA ILE A 689 -62.95 -28.26 -25.03
C ILE A 689 -61.71 -27.95 -25.89
N LEU A 690 -60.86 -28.94 -26.19
CA LEU A 690 -59.60 -28.76 -26.92
C LEU A 690 -59.75 -28.56 -28.44
N MET A 691 -60.85 -29.01 -29.04
CA MET A 691 -60.99 -29.11 -30.51
C MET A 691 -61.36 -27.79 -31.22
N SER A 692 -60.47 -26.80 -31.13
CA SER A 692 -60.50 -25.61 -32.01
C SER A 692 -59.12 -25.04 -32.35
N THR A 693 -58.18 -24.93 -31.40
CA THR A 693 -56.89 -24.25 -31.63
C THR A 693 -55.74 -24.75 -30.76
N ALA A 694 -54.87 -25.61 -31.33
CA ALA A 694 -53.40 -25.61 -31.21
C ALA A 694 -52.80 -26.96 -31.69
N LYS A 695 -51.95 -26.93 -32.74
CA LYS A 695 -51.05 -28.07 -33.03
C LYS A 695 -49.68 -27.80 -32.41
N GLY A 696 -49.21 -28.72 -31.55
CA GLY A 696 -47.80 -28.87 -31.20
C GLY A 696 -47.15 -27.72 -30.41
N ARG A 697 -47.47 -27.61 -29.11
CA ARG A 697 -46.67 -26.88 -28.12
C ARG A 697 -46.57 -27.68 -26.82
N ILE A 698 -45.50 -27.41 -26.07
CA ILE A 698 -45.24 -27.98 -24.73
C ILE A 698 -46.31 -27.50 -23.74
N LEU A 699 -46.61 -28.33 -22.74
CA LEU A 699 -47.49 -27.97 -21.62
C LEU A 699 -46.86 -26.79 -20.85
N SER A 700 -47.50 -25.62 -20.91
CA SER A 700 -47.22 -24.52 -19.99
C SER A 700 -48.53 -23.97 -19.45
N ILE A 701 -48.48 -23.42 -18.25
CA ILE A 701 -49.70 -23.03 -17.54
C ILE A 701 -50.46 -21.89 -18.23
N GLU A 702 -49.77 -21.01 -18.96
CA GLU A 702 -50.41 -19.95 -19.75
C GLU A 702 -51.23 -20.51 -20.93
N ASN A 703 -50.71 -21.51 -21.63
CA ASN A 703 -51.45 -22.19 -22.71
C ASN A 703 -52.71 -22.87 -22.16
N ILE A 704 -52.62 -23.48 -20.98
CA ILE A 704 -53.78 -24.13 -20.34
C ILE A 704 -54.77 -23.08 -19.80
N GLU A 705 -54.31 -21.99 -19.14
CA GLU A 705 -55.16 -20.88 -18.66
C GLU A 705 -55.96 -20.24 -19.82
N MET A 706 -55.40 -20.15 -21.03
CA MET A 706 -56.14 -19.72 -22.23
C MET A 706 -57.21 -20.72 -22.65
N ILE A 707 -56.87 -22.02 -22.72
CA ILE A 707 -57.77 -23.09 -23.20
C ILE A 707 -58.98 -23.28 -22.27
N VAL A 708 -58.80 -23.24 -20.94
CA VAL A 708 -59.91 -23.41 -19.98
C VAL A 708 -60.70 -22.12 -19.73
N GLY A 709 -60.69 -21.17 -20.67
CA GLY A 709 -61.51 -19.96 -20.61
C GLY A 709 -61.18 -19.04 -19.44
N LYS A 710 -59.90 -18.92 -19.07
CA LYS A 710 -59.40 -18.19 -17.88
C LYS A 710 -59.80 -18.79 -16.52
N ASN A 711 -60.32 -20.03 -16.47
CA ASN A 711 -60.54 -20.77 -15.23
C ASN A 711 -59.20 -21.24 -14.62
N LYS A 712 -58.45 -20.32 -14.00
CA LYS A 712 -57.11 -20.60 -13.47
C LYS A 712 -57.06 -21.81 -12.52
N PRO A 713 -57.96 -22.00 -11.54
CA PRO A 713 -57.97 -23.20 -10.70
C PRO A 713 -57.96 -24.52 -11.49
N LEU A 714 -58.73 -24.60 -12.59
CA LEU A 714 -58.77 -25.78 -13.44
C LEU A 714 -57.47 -25.95 -14.25
N ALA A 715 -56.89 -24.85 -14.75
CA ALA A 715 -55.62 -24.89 -15.48
C ALA A 715 -54.47 -25.43 -14.61
N TRP A 716 -54.35 -24.89 -13.39
CA TRP A 716 -53.33 -25.32 -12.42
C TRP A 716 -53.57 -26.78 -12.00
N THR A 717 -54.82 -27.20 -11.79
CA THR A 717 -55.16 -28.62 -11.50
C THR A 717 -54.65 -29.57 -12.60
N ILE A 718 -54.87 -29.22 -13.88
CA ILE A 718 -54.46 -30.07 -15.02
C ILE A 718 -52.94 -30.14 -15.12
N PHE A 719 -52.23 -29.01 -15.03
CA PHE A 719 -50.76 -28.95 -15.10
C PHE A 719 -50.10 -29.83 -14.02
N ILE A 720 -50.45 -29.58 -12.76
CA ILE A 720 -49.86 -30.25 -11.58
C ILE A 720 -50.01 -31.78 -11.68
N SER A 721 -51.15 -32.26 -12.17
CA SER A 721 -51.47 -33.69 -12.19
C SER A 721 -50.72 -34.47 -13.28
N CYS A 722 -50.38 -33.82 -14.39
CA CYS A 722 -49.58 -34.42 -15.46
C CYS A 722 -48.10 -34.53 -15.06
N GLU A 723 -47.52 -33.44 -14.55
CA GLU A 723 -46.11 -33.43 -14.10
C GLU A 723 -45.88 -34.39 -12.93
N PHE A 724 -46.83 -34.47 -11.98
CA PHE A 724 -46.74 -35.39 -10.85
C PHE A 724 -46.68 -36.85 -11.29
N LEU A 725 -47.50 -37.27 -12.27
CA LEU A 725 -47.43 -38.65 -12.77
C LEU A 725 -46.13 -38.92 -13.53
N TYR A 726 -45.67 -37.97 -14.34
CA TYR A 726 -44.40 -38.10 -15.05
C TYR A 726 -43.23 -38.32 -14.07
N ASN A 727 -43.13 -37.46 -13.06
CA ASN A 727 -42.09 -37.56 -12.02
C ASN A 727 -42.23 -38.83 -11.17
N LEU A 728 -43.45 -39.37 -10.96
CA LEU A 728 -43.69 -40.63 -10.27
C LEU A 728 -43.18 -41.84 -11.05
N TYR A 729 -43.31 -41.85 -12.39
CA TYR A 729 -42.73 -42.92 -13.22
C TYR A 729 -41.19 -42.91 -13.18
N GLN A 730 -40.55 -41.74 -13.10
CA GLN A 730 -39.09 -41.63 -13.03
C GLN A 730 -38.55 -42.00 -11.63
N THR A 731 -38.99 -41.27 -10.60
CA THR A 731 -38.48 -41.43 -9.23
C THR A 731 -38.94 -42.71 -8.54
N LYS A 732 -40.07 -43.29 -8.97
CA LYS A 732 -40.78 -44.39 -8.30
C LYS A 732 -41.18 -44.09 -6.84
N SER A 733 -41.09 -42.83 -6.41
CA SER A 733 -41.34 -42.35 -5.05
C SER A 733 -42.43 -41.29 -5.03
N VAL A 734 -43.48 -41.52 -4.25
CA VAL A 734 -44.64 -40.61 -4.15
C VAL A 734 -44.24 -39.23 -3.61
N VAL A 735 -43.29 -39.19 -2.67
CA VAL A 735 -42.86 -37.94 -2.02
C VAL A 735 -41.91 -37.15 -2.91
N GLU A 736 -40.92 -37.80 -3.53
CA GLU A 736 -39.96 -37.10 -4.40
C GLU A 736 -40.61 -36.61 -5.69
N ALA A 737 -41.56 -37.37 -6.27
CA ALA A 737 -42.39 -36.89 -7.37
C ALA A 737 -43.16 -35.61 -7.01
N ALA A 738 -43.75 -35.55 -5.81
CA ALA A 738 -44.47 -34.37 -5.33
C ALA A 738 -43.54 -33.17 -5.07
N LYS A 739 -42.33 -33.40 -4.56
CA LYS A 739 -41.30 -32.36 -4.37
C LYS A 739 -40.80 -31.78 -5.70
N ILE A 740 -40.50 -32.62 -6.70
CA ILE A 740 -40.05 -32.17 -8.02
C ILE A 740 -41.15 -31.36 -8.71
N THR A 741 -42.40 -31.84 -8.70
CA THR A 741 -43.55 -31.06 -9.20
C THR A 741 -43.75 -29.77 -8.40
N GLY A 742 -43.50 -29.78 -7.08
CA GLY A 742 -43.46 -28.58 -6.24
C GLY A 742 -42.40 -27.55 -6.69
N ARG A 743 -41.19 -27.99 -7.08
CA ARG A 743 -40.14 -27.14 -7.64
C ARG A 743 -40.54 -26.54 -8.99
N GLN A 744 -41.03 -27.35 -9.92
CA GLN A 744 -41.52 -26.91 -11.24
C GLN A 744 -42.66 -25.87 -11.14
N ILE A 745 -43.62 -26.07 -10.21
CA ILE A 745 -44.66 -25.06 -9.87
C ILE A 745 -44.04 -23.78 -9.32
N THR A 746 -43.01 -23.91 -8.48
CA THR A 746 -42.33 -22.79 -7.83
C THR A 746 -41.56 -21.94 -8.83
N GLU A 747 -40.97 -22.53 -9.88
CA GLU A 747 -40.24 -21.80 -10.94
C GLU A 747 -41.17 -20.96 -11.82
N GLU A 748 -42.24 -21.57 -12.35
CA GLU A 748 -43.34 -20.88 -13.05
C GLU A 748 -43.93 -19.73 -12.22
N LEU A 749 -44.05 -19.94 -10.91
CA LEU A 749 -44.53 -18.91 -9.99
C LEU A 749 -43.44 -17.95 -9.49
N ILE A 750 -42.15 -18.27 -9.60
CA ILE A 750 -41.03 -17.33 -9.39
C ILE A 750 -40.97 -16.35 -10.54
N ILE A 751 -41.18 -16.78 -11.79
CA ILE A 751 -41.31 -15.87 -12.94
C ILE A 751 -42.47 -14.88 -12.68
N LYS A 752 -43.65 -15.42 -12.34
CA LYS A 752 -44.85 -14.64 -11.99
C LYS A 752 -44.64 -13.74 -10.75
N LYS A 753 -43.83 -14.18 -9.79
CA LYS A 753 -43.50 -13.46 -8.56
C LYS A 753 -42.43 -12.42 -8.79
N LEU A 754 -41.45 -12.59 -9.67
CA LEU A 754 -40.51 -11.53 -10.06
C LEU A 754 -41.26 -10.35 -10.69
N THR A 755 -42.26 -10.63 -11.54
CA THR A 755 -43.19 -9.60 -12.06
C THR A 755 -44.01 -8.91 -10.96
N ALA A 756 -44.22 -9.57 -9.81
CA ALA A 756 -44.93 -9.03 -8.64
C ALA A 756 -44.01 -8.42 -7.56
N GLU A 757 -42.74 -8.81 -7.48
CA GLU A 757 -41.72 -8.19 -6.64
C GLU A 757 -41.24 -6.89 -7.30
N LEU A 758 -41.22 -6.78 -8.64
CA LEU A 758 -41.15 -5.48 -9.34
C LEU A 758 -42.28 -4.52 -8.90
N HIS A 759 -43.47 -5.06 -8.62
CA HIS A 759 -44.59 -4.29 -8.05
C HIS A 759 -44.48 -4.06 -6.53
N LYS A 760 -43.67 -4.85 -5.80
CA LYS A 760 -43.41 -4.64 -4.37
C LYS A 760 -42.20 -3.77 -4.09
N GLU A 761 -41.21 -3.70 -4.97
CA GLU A 761 -40.14 -2.71 -4.87
C GLU A 761 -40.73 -1.29 -4.98
N ALA A 762 -41.78 -1.14 -5.80
CA ALA A 762 -42.63 0.06 -5.83
C ALA A 762 -43.44 0.29 -4.53
N LEU A 763 -43.66 -0.73 -3.69
CA LEU A 763 -44.31 -0.62 -2.36
C LEU A 763 -43.30 -0.48 -1.21
N ARG A 764 -42.04 -0.92 -1.38
CA ARG A 764 -40.96 -0.88 -0.38
C ARG A 764 -40.53 0.53 0.03
N ARG A 765 -40.94 1.55 -0.72
CA ARG A 765 -40.87 2.96 -0.32
C ARG A 765 -41.53 3.21 1.05
N ASN A 766 -42.58 2.45 1.41
CA ASN A 766 -43.21 2.50 2.74
C ASN A 766 -42.35 1.84 3.84
N ILE A 767 -41.21 2.46 4.17
CA ILE A 767 -40.72 2.46 5.55
C ILE A 767 -41.72 3.31 6.35
N PRO A 768 -42.21 2.89 7.54
CA PRO A 768 -43.13 3.69 8.32
C PRO A 768 -42.47 5.01 8.74
N VAL A 769 -42.88 6.10 8.10
CA VAL A 769 -42.41 7.47 8.36
C VAL A 769 -42.65 7.81 9.83
N SER A 770 -41.58 7.72 10.62
CA SER A 770 -41.59 8.15 12.01
C SER A 770 -41.40 9.66 12.05
N THR A 771 -42.41 10.39 12.50
CA THR A 771 -42.33 11.85 12.65
C THR A 771 -41.32 12.24 13.73
N PRO A 772 -40.84 13.50 13.74
CA PRO A 772 -39.96 14.00 14.82
C PRO A 772 -40.51 13.73 16.23
N ASP A 773 -41.82 13.91 16.42
CA ASP A 773 -42.48 13.68 17.71
C ASP A 773 -42.50 12.19 18.10
N GLU A 774 -42.64 11.26 17.14
CA GLU A 774 -42.62 9.82 17.45
C GLU A 774 -41.24 9.36 17.92
N VAL A 775 -40.16 9.87 17.32
CA VAL A 775 -38.78 9.62 17.76
C VAL A 775 -38.53 10.16 19.17
N LEU A 776 -38.98 11.38 19.46
CA LEU A 776 -38.83 11.99 20.80
C LEU A 776 -39.66 11.24 21.86
N ASN A 777 -40.89 10.86 21.53
CA ASN A 777 -41.76 10.10 22.44
C ASN A 777 -41.25 8.67 22.71
N ASP A 778 -40.67 8.00 21.72
CA ASP A 778 -40.05 6.67 21.90
C ASP A 778 -38.78 6.72 22.78
N MET A 779 -37.95 7.76 22.61
CA MET A 779 -36.84 8.01 23.54
C MET A 779 -37.35 8.22 24.98
N MET A 780 -38.35 9.09 25.17
CA MET A 780 -38.86 9.40 26.53
C MET A 780 -39.57 8.23 27.21
N LYS A 781 -40.27 7.36 26.45
CA LYS A 781 -40.80 6.07 26.98
C LYS A 781 -39.71 5.16 27.55
N SER A 782 -38.46 5.36 27.15
CA SER A 782 -37.30 4.56 27.56
C SER A 782 -36.49 5.20 28.69
N VAL A 783 -36.93 6.32 29.27
CA VAL A 783 -36.26 7.02 30.37
C VAL A 783 -36.59 6.38 31.72
N LYS A 784 -35.58 6.25 32.59
CA LYS A 784 -35.67 5.71 33.95
C LYS A 784 -34.82 6.58 34.90
N THR A 785 -35.27 6.74 36.15
CA THR A 785 -34.45 7.41 37.18
C THR A 785 -33.45 6.43 37.78
N VAL A 786 -32.15 6.73 37.69
CA VAL A 786 -31.04 5.96 38.27
C VAL A 786 -30.18 6.90 39.10
N ASN A 787 -30.00 6.60 40.39
CA ASN A 787 -29.24 7.40 41.35
C ASN A 787 -29.66 8.89 41.39
N GLY A 788 -30.98 9.14 41.34
CA GLY A 788 -31.55 10.49 41.34
C GLY A 788 -31.42 11.26 40.02
N GLN A 789 -30.93 10.62 38.95
CA GLN A 789 -30.82 11.22 37.61
C GLN A 789 -31.61 10.42 36.59
N GLU A 790 -32.40 11.10 35.76
CA GLU A 790 -33.04 10.48 34.60
C GLU A 790 -32.03 10.11 33.52
N VAL A 791 -32.14 8.89 33.00
CA VAL A 791 -31.35 8.38 31.87
C VAL A 791 -32.19 7.49 30.96
N VAL A 792 -31.93 7.56 29.66
CA VAL A 792 -32.45 6.63 28.65
C VAL A 792 -31.82 5.25 28.86
N ASP A 793 -32.59 4.18 28.66
CA ASP A 793 -32.09 2.81 28.67
C ASP A 793 -30.92 2.63 27.68
N PRO A 794 -29.77 2.03 28.08
CA PRO A 794 -28.60 1.91 27.21
C PRO A 794 -28.87 1.26 25.86
N LYS A 795 -29.80 0.29 25.77
CA LYS A 795 -30.15 -0.33 24.48
C LYS A 795 -30.86 0.65 23.54
N LYS A 796 -31.70 1.54 24.08
CA LYS A 796 -32.34 2.61 23.30
C LYS A 796 -31.35 3.72 22.94
N VAL A 797 -30.38 4.04 23.81
CA VAL A 797 -29.27 4.97 23.47
C VAL A 797 -28.51 4.45 22.25
N LEU A 798 -28.17 3.16 22.21
CA LEU A 798 -27.48 2.54 21.07
C LEU A 798 -28.35 2.49 19.82
N GLU A 799 -29.63 2.13 19.93
CA GLU A 799 -30.58 2.16 18.80
C GLU A 799 -30.72 3.56 18.18
N ILE A 800 -30.70 4.61 19.02
CA ILE A 800 -30.71 6.01 18.56
C ILE A 800 -29.37 6.39 17.95
N MET A 801 -28.24 6.01 18.55
CA MET A 801 -26.90 6.29 18.00
C MET A 801 -26.64 5.58 16.66
N ARG A 802 -27.27 4.44 16.41
CA ARG A 802 -27.20 3.73 15.13
C ARG A 802 -27.93 4.45 13.98
N ASP A 803 -28.74 5.45 14.29
CA ASP A 803 -29.53 6.21 13.32
C ASP A 803 -29.19 7.72 13.44
N PRO A 804 -28.29 8.24 12.58
CA PRO A 804 -27.95 9.66 12.54
C PRO A 804 -29.15 10.59 12.40
N ALA A 805 -30.23 10.18 11.73
CA ALA A 805 -31.45 10.98 11.59
C ALA A 805 -32.23 11.08 12.90
N LYS A 806 -32.28 10.02 13.73
CA LYS A 806 -32.82 10.10 15.11
C LYS A 806 -32.00 11.05 15.99
N VAL A 807 -30.67 10.96 15.97
CA VAL A 807 -29.82 11.90 16.76
C VAL A 807 -30.01 13.34 16.30
N ARG A 808 -30.05 13.58 14.98
CA ARG A 808 -30.33 14.91 14.39
C ARG A 808 -31.74 15.41 14.71
N THR A 809 -32.70 14.51 14.92
CA THR A 809 -34.06 14.85 15.37
C THR A 809 -34.07 15.34 16.82
N ILE A 810 -33.32 14.69 17.72
CA ILE A 810 -33.14 15.15 19.11
C ILE A 810 -32.46 16.54 19.14
N GLU A 811 -31.44 16.78 18.31
CA GLU A 811 -30.79 18.10 18.22
C GLU A 811 -31.70 19.20 17.65
N LYS A 812 -32.58 18.90 16.69
CA LYS A 812 -33.43 19.92 16.04
C LYS A 812 -34.75 20.18 16.77
N HIS A 813 -35.35 19.14 17.34
CA HIS A 813 -36.74 19.18 17.84
C HIS A 813 -36.87 18.85 19.33
N GLY A 814 -35.86 18.23 19.95
CA GLY A 814 -35.88 17.88 21.37
C GLY A 814 -35.78 19.08 22.30
N THR A 815 -36.51 19.04 23.42
CA THR A 815 -36.43 20.06 24.48
C THR A 815 -35.03 20.10 25.13
N PRO A 816 -34.62 21.20 25.79
CA PRO A 816 -33.34 21.24 26.51
C PRO A 816 -33.16 20.10 27.52
N GLU A 817 -34.26 19.69 28.16
CA GLU A 817 -34.30 18.57 29.10
C GLU A 817 -34.09 17.21 28.40
N MET A 818 -34.80 16.95 27.30
CA MET A 818 -34.58 15.75 26.45
C MET A 818 -33.13 15.62 26.00
N LYS A 819 -32.51 16.73 25.56
CA LYS A 819 -31.10 16.78 25.16
C LYS A 819 -30.15 16.46 26.32
N ILE A 820 -30.39 17.05 27.49
CA ILE A 820 -29.61 16.80 28.71
C ILE A 820 -29.73 15.34 29.15
N ILE A 821 -30.93 14.74 29.11
CA ILE A 821 -31.15 13.33 29.47
C ILE A 821 -30.43 12.40 28.48
N PHE A 822 -30.54 12.63 27.17
CA PHE A 822 -29.84 11.83 26.16
C PHE A 822 -28.31 11.92 26.33
N GLU A 823 -27.74 13.12 26.41
CA GLU A 823 -26.29 13.31 26.57
C GLU A 823 -25.78 12.72 27.90
N ARG A 824 -26.51 12.90 29.01
CA ARG A 824 -26.16 12.27 30.30
C ARG A 824 -26.11 10.75 30.21
N SER A 825 -27.02 10.15 29.42
CA SER A 825 -27.09 8.70 29.23
C SER A 825 -25.94 8.18 28.38
N ARG A 826 -25.65 8.88 27.28
CA ARG A 826 -24.56 8.57 26.36
C ARG A 826 -23.18 8.77 26.98
N ASN A 827 -22.98 9.86 27.72
CA ASN A 827 -21.70 10.16 28.36
C ASN A 827 -21.35 9.16 29.48
N LYS A 828 -22.31 8.40 30.05
CA LYS A 828 -21.98 7.27 30.94
C LYS A 828 -21.25 6.14 30.21
N ILE A 829 -21.64 5.84 28.97
CA ILE A 829 -20.96 4.86 28.10
C ILE A 829 -19.54 5.36 27.80
N TYR A 830 -19.40 6.63 27.40
CA TYR A 830 -18.12 7.23 27.05
C TYR A 830 -17.16 7.32 28.25
N THR A 831 -17.66 7.66 29.45
CA THR A 831 -16.83 7.75 30.66
C THR A 831 -16.21 6.39 31.05
N GLU A 832 -17.00 5.31 30.97
CA GLU A 832 -16.52 3.94 31.25
C GLU A 832 -15.52 3.46 30.19
N HIS A 833 -15.81 3.71 28.90
CA HIS A 833 -14.89 3.45 27.79
C HIS A 833 -13.56 4.18 27.97
N ASP A 834 -13.60 5.49 28.23
CA ASP A 834 -12.41 6.33 28.33
C ASP A 834 -11.56 5.96 29.55
N ALA A 835 -12.19 5.57 30.67
CA ALA A 835 -11.49 5.07 31.85
C ALA A 835 -10.71 3.76 31.56
N ARG A 836 -11.34 2.79 30.88
CA ARG A 836 -10.69 1.52 30.48
C ARG A 836 -9.59 1.73 29.45
N LEU A 837 -9.83 2.59 28.45
CA LEU A 837 -8.84 2.92 27.42
C LEU A 837 -7.61 3.59 28.03
N LYS A 838 -7.82 4.53 28.96
CA LYS A 838 -6.77 5.23 29.70
C LYS A 838 -5.96 4.28 30.60
N ASP A 839 -6.61 3.33 31.27
CA ASP A 839 -5.96 2.27 32.05
C ASP A 839 -5.11 1.34 31.16
N TYR A 840 -5.63 0.91 30.01
CA TYR A 840 -4.88 0.14 29.01
C TYR A 840 -3.64 0.89 28.52
N ILE A 841 -3.79 2.16 28.10
CA ILE A 841 -2.68 2.97 27.58
C ILE A 841 -1.62 3.23 28.67
N SER A 842 -2.05 3.48 29.92
CA SER A 842 -1.13 3.62 31.06
C SER A 842 -0.30 2.37 31.29
N LYS A 843 -0.92 1.18 31.28
CA LYS A 843 -0.23 -0.11 31.48
C LYS A 843 0.69 -0.48 30.32
N THR A 844 0.21 -0.33 29.09
CA THR A 844 0.94 -0.73 27.87
C THR A 844 2.15 0.17 27.61
N TYR A 845 2.02 1.48 27.77
CA TYR A 845 3.10 2.44 27.48
C TYR A 845 3.84 2.95 28.72
N ARG A 846 3.48 2.44 29.92
CA ARG A 846 4.05 2.83 31.23
C ARG A 846 3.96 4.33 31.52
N LEU A 847 2.95 5.00 30.97
CA LEU A 847 2.69 6.42 31.17
C LEU A 847 1.82 6.63 32.42
N PRO A 848 2.09 7.64 33.26
CA PRO A 848 1.21 8.01 34.38
C PRO A 848 -0.23 8.29 33.89
N PRO A 849 -1.29 7.83 34.59
CA PRO A 849 -2.66 8.09 34.17
C PRO A 849 -2.98 9.58 34.09
N ASP A 850 -2.46 10.41 34.99
CA ASP A 850 -2.61 11.87 34.98
C ASP A 850 -1.91 12.55 33.79
N GLU A 851 -0.94 11.88 33.16
CA GLU A 851 -0.32 12.30 31.90
C GLU A 851 -1.04 11.76 30.64
N ILE A 852 -2.21 11.10 30.77
CA ILE A 852 -3.02 10.64 29.62
C ILE A 852 -4.39 11.32 29.63
N GLN A 853 -4.80 11.87 28.50
CA GLN A 853 -6.13 12.44 28.30
C GLN A 853 -6.80 11.83 27.05
N ILE A 854 -7.98 11.25 27.23
CA ILE A 854 -8.88 10.99 26.09
C ILE A 854 -9.59 12.32 25.80
N HIS A 855 -9.47 12.82 24.58
CA HIS A 855 -9.93 14.14 24.19
C HIS A 855 -10.97 14.01 23.07
N ASP A 856 -12.24 14.08 23.47
CA ASP A 856 -13.40 14.29 22.61
C ASP A 856 -13.38 15.74 22.11
N PHE A 857 -13.37 15.96 20.79
CA PHE A 857 -13.25 17.30 20.22
C PHE A 857 -14.30 17.61 19.17
N ARG A 858 -14.72 18.88 19.14
CA ARG A 858 -15.82 19.37 18.33
C ARG A 858 -15.30 20.18 17.16
N THR A 859 -16.00 20.11 16.02
CA THR A 859 -15.81 21.12 14.97
C THR A 859 -16.02 22.53 15.55
N PRO A 860 -15.10 23.50 15.32
CA PRO A 860 -15.19 24.82 15.95
C PRO A 860 -16.52 25.56 15.70
N GLY A 861 -16.95 26.36 16.67
CA GLY A 861 -18.07 27.29 16.53
C GLY A 861 -19.43 26.86 17.11
N LYS A 862 -19.51 25.76 17.89
CA LYS A 862 -20.73 25.38 18.63
C LYS A 862 -20.47 25.08 20.13
N GLY A 863 -20.94 25.96 21.00
CA GLY A 863 -20.97 25.76 22.45
C GLY A 863 -22.40 25.73 23.03
N GLY A 864 -22.59 24.95 24.09
CA GLY A 864 -23.84 24.91 24.88
C GLY A 864 -24.97 24.04 24.30
N THR A 865 -25.49 23.10 25.11
CA THR A 865 -26.73 22.31 24.91
C THR A 865 -26.94 21.53 23.60
N SER A 866 -26.05 21.63 22.61
CA SER A 866 -26.16 20.95 21.32
C SER A 866 -25.86 19.45 21.44
N VAL A 867 -26.75 18.60 20.90
CA VAL A 867 -26.51 17.16 20.81
C VAL A 867 -25.70 16.86 19.56
N ASN A 868 -24.53 16.24 19.71
CA ASN A 868 -23.72 15.84 18.55
C ASN A 868 -24.14 14.48 17.97
N THR A 869 -23.99 14.31 16.66
CA THR A 869 -24.33 13.07 15.94
C THR A 869 -23.21 12.04 16.01
N ASP A 870 -21.98 12.51 15.80
CA ASP A 870 -20.73 11.77 15.78
C ASP A 870 -19.99 11.89 17.13
N ARG A 871 -19.01 11.01 17.40
CA ARG A 871 -17.99 11.18 18.43
C ARG A 871 -16.60 10.94 17.83
N ASP A 872 -15.94 12.04 17.49
CA ASP A 872 -14.53 12.08 17.12
C ASP A 872 -13.67 12.28 18.38
N TYR A 873 -12.78 11.33 18.67
CA TYR A 873 -11.91 11.40 19.85
C TYR A 873 -10.48 10.93 19.54
N ARG A 874 -9.53 11.58 20.21
CA ARG A 874 -8.09 11.30 20.13
C ARG A 874 -7.53 11.01 21.53
N VAL A 875 -6.36 10.39 21.59
CA VAL A 875 -5.60 10.26 22.85
C VAL A 875 -4.44 11.23 22.84
N LEU A 876 -4.36 12.06 23.87
CA LEU A 876 -3.24 12.94 24.16
C LEU A 876 -2.41 12.33 25.30
N ARG A 877 -1.08 12.44 25.19
CA ARG A 877 -0.17 12.32 26.34
C ARG A 877 0.43 13.69 26.69
N LYS A 878 0.71 13.90 27.96
CA LYS A 878 1.49 15.02 28.45
C LYS A 878 2.96 14.80 28.11
N VAL A 879 3.67 15.87 27.76
CA VAL A 879 5.13 15.91 27.61
C VAL A 879 5.65 17.25 28.12
N LYS A 880 6.94 17.31 28.45
CA LYS A 880 7.62 18.56 28.80
C LYS A 880 8.44 19.05 27.60
N GLY A 881 8.25 20.32 27.24
CA GLY A 881 8.98 20.97 26.16
C GLY A 881 10.44 21.29 26.51
N ALA A 882 11.24 21.63 25.50
CA ALA A 882 12.61 22.08 25.64
C ALA A 882 12.71 23.44 26.36
N ASP A 883 11.67 24.27 26.26
CA ASP A 883 11.53 25.51 27.05
C ASP A 883 11.11 25.26 28.52
N GLY A 884 10.82 24.01 28.87
CA GLY A 884 10.41 23.58 30.20
C GLY A 884 8.91 23.68 30.51
N ARG A 885 8.05 24.08 29.56
CA ARG A 885 6.58 24.09 29.70
C ARG A 885 5.99 22.68 29.52
N GLU A 886 4.69 22.55 29.76
CA GLU A 886 3.95 21.29 29.64
C GLU A 886 2.98 21.34 28.45
N HIS A 887 3.10 20.36 27.56
CA HIS A 887 2.38 20.28 26.29
C HIS A 887 1.60 18.96 26.22
N TRP A 888 0.50 18.95 25.47
CA TRP A 888 -0.25 17.74 25.18
C TRP A 888 -0.03 17.37 23.70
N ILE A 889 0.45 16.16 23.43
CA ILE A 889 0.68 15.65 22.07
C ILE A 889 -0.09 14.36 21.83
N GLU A 890 -0.53 14.17 20.59
CA GLU A 890 -1.26 12.96 20.19
C GLU A 890 -0.41 11.68 20.27
N LEU A 891 -1.01 10.63 20.83
CA LEU A 891 -0.60 9.25 20.60
C LEU A 891 -1.21 8.78 19.28
N GLN A 892 -0.38 8.30 18.35
CA GLN A 892 -0.81 7.82 17.05
C GLN A 892 -1.93 6.78 17.17
N ARG A 893 -3.00 6.97 16.40
CA ARG A 893 -4.25 6.22 16.48
C ARG A 893 -4.05 4.70 16.37
N ARG A 894 -3.15 4.28 15.48
CA ARG A 894 -2.85 2.87 15.21
C ARG A 894 -2.41 2.09 16.45
N ASN A 895 -1.93 2.78 17.48
CA ASN A 895 -1.43 2.17 18.71
C ASN A 895 -2.55 1.80 19.71
N TRP A 896 -3.76 2.36 19.56
CA TRP A 896 -4.83 2.23 20.55
C TRP A 896 -6.25 2.05 19.98
N GLN A 897 -6.49 2.33 18.70
CA GLN A 897 -7.82 2.29 18.06
C GLN A 897 -8.53 0.93 18.20
N GLU A 898 -7.86 -0.17 17.84
CA GLU A 898 -8.44 -1.52 17.89
C GLU A 898 -8.91 -1.85 19.31
N LYS A 899 -8.05 -1.65 20.32
CA LYS A 899 -8.41 -1.89 21.71
C LYS A 899 -9.50 -0.92 22.22
N SER A 900 -9.57 0.30 21.69
CA SER A 900 -10.66 1.23 21.95
C SER A 900 -12.00 0.69 21.47
N TYR A 901 -12.05 0.12 20.26
CA TYR A 901 -13.26 -0.44 19.68
C TYR A 901 -13.68 -1.74 20.37
N GLU A 902 -12.74 -2.60 20.77
CA GLU A 902 -13.02 -3.73 21.66
C GLU A 902 -13.65 -3.27 22.99
N ILE A 903 -13.04 -2.31 23.67
CA ILE A 903 -13.52 -1.75 24.94
C ILE A 903 -14.92 -1.14 24.77
N PHE A 904 -15.19 -0.44 23.67
CA PHE A 904 -16.52 0.06 23.37
C PHE A 904 -17.53 -1.09 23.20
N GLY A 905 -17.14 -2.17 22.50
CA GLY A 905 -17.95 -3.38 22.37
C GLY A 905 -18.24 -4.07 23.70
N GLU A 906 -17.25 -4.20 24.59
CA GLU A 906 -17.42 -4.72 25.96
C GLU A 906 -18.43 -3.88 26.77
N VAL A 907 -18.24 -2.56 26.78
CA VAL A 907 -19.04 -1.61 27.59
C VAL A 907 -20.47 -1.48 27.09
N THR A 908 -20.71 -1.72 25.79
CA THR A 908 -22.05 -1.61 25.17
C THR A 908 -22.78 -2.96 25.01
N GLY A 909 -22.11 -4.08 25.30
CA GLY A 909 -22.69 -5.42 25.14
C GLY A 909 -22.88 -5.82 23.67
N LYS A 910 -21.83 -5.61 22.84
CA LYS A 910 -21.77 -6.03 21.44
C LYS A 910 -22.12 -7.53 21.31
N PRO A 911 -23.03 -7.93 20.41
CA PRO A 911 -23.33 -9.33 20.12
C PRO A 911 -22.11 -10.13 19.62
N ASP A 912 -22.18 -11.45 19.82
CA ASP A 912 -21.27 -12.41 19.20
C ASP A 912 -21.43 -12.41 17.67
N GLY A 913 -20.32 -12.63 16.95
CA GLY A 913 -20.30 -12.66 15.48
C GLY A 913 -20.32 -11.31 14.75
N ILE A 914 -20.42 -10.18 15.47
CA ILE A 914 -20.24 -8.82 14.91
C ILE A 914 -18.83 -8.32 15.25
N ASP A 915 -18.15 -7.68 14.31
CA ASP A 915 -16.82 -7.11 14.54
C ASP A 915 -16.83 -5.87 15.48
N ALA A 916 -15.73 -5.63 16.19
CA ALA A 916 -15.59 -4.49 17.10
C ALA A 916 -15.56 -3.14 16.36
N THR A 917 -14.89 -3.05 15.20
CA THR A 917 -14.87 -1.85 14.36
C THR A 917 -16.22 -1.61 13.72
N GLU A 918 -16.82 -2.64 13.10
CA GLU A 918 -18.17 -2.58 12.53
C GLU A 918 -19.22 -2.12 13.57
N TRP A 919 -19.08 -2.55 14.82
CA TRP A 919 -19.95 -2.13 15.92
C TRP A 919 -19.68 -0.69 16.38
N ALA A 920 -18.42 -0.28 16.51
CA ALA A 920 -18.05 1.08 16.91
C ALA A 920 -18.50 2.13 15.87
N GLU A 921 -18.22 1.87 14.58
CA GLU A 921 -18.56 2.79 13.49
C GLU A 921 -20.07 2.92 13.29
N ARG A 922 -20.83 1.81 13.38
CA ARG A 922 -22.31 1.87 13.34
C ARG A 922 -22.89 2.73 14.45
N HIS A 923 -22.27 2.76 15.63
CA HIS A 923 -22.66 3.62 16.76
C HIS A 923 -21.88 4.95 16.82
N GLN A 924 -21.38 5.42 15.66
CA GLN A 924 -20.79 6.73 15.44
C GLN A 924 -19.57 7.04 16.35
N GLN A 925 -18.84 6.01 16.79
CA GLN A 925 -17.55 6.18 17.46
C GLN A 925 -16.43 6.21 16.43
N ARG A 926 -15.62 7.27 16.44
CA ARG A 926 -14.43 7.38 15.59
C ARG A 926 -13.19 7.70 16.42
N ALA A 927 -12.28 6.72 16.48
CA ALA A 927 -10.91 6.98 16.88
C ALA A 927 -10.20 7.77 15.76
N THR A 928 -9.53 8.88 16.11
CA THR A 928 -8.87 9.77 15.15
C THR A 928 -7.55 10.33 15.70
N ASP A 929 -6.68 10.80 14.80
CA ASP A 929 -5.46 11.58 15.07
C ASP A 929 -5.17 12.53 13.90
N ARG A 930 -4.10 13.34 13.99
CA ARG A 930 -3.63 14.26 12.93
C ARG A 930 -3.25 13.59 11.61
N PHE A 931 -3.26 12.26 11.53
CA PHE A 931 -2.96 11.49 10.33
C PHE A 931 -4.19 10.78 9.74
N ASP A 932 -5.39 10.94 10.33
CA ASP A 932 -6.63 10.42 9.74
C ASP A 932 -7.01 11.21 8.48
N ALA A 933 -7.27 10.48 7.39
CA ALA A 933 -7.60 11.06 6.07
C ALA A 933 -8.95 11.79 6.01
N GLU A 934 -9.74 11.76 7.09
CA GLU A 934 -10.93 12.57 7.29
C GLU A 934 -10.76 13.68 8.35
N ALA A 935 -9.62 13.77 9.03
CA ALA A 935 -9.28 14.97 9.80
C ALA A 935 -8.91 16.10 8.81
N GLY A 936 -7.87 15.89 8.00
CA GLY A 936 -7.41 16.82 6.97
C GLY A 936 -6.61 18.02 7.52
N LYS A 937 -5.53 18.39 6.83
CA LYS A 937 -4.52 19.37 7.31
C LYS A 937 -5.12 20.67 7.83
N ASP A 938 -6.06 21.27 7.09
CA ASP A 938 -6.67 22.55 7.44
C ASP A 938 -7.54 22.54 8.69
N TYR A 939 -8.01 21.37 9.13
CA TYR A 939 -8.81 21.21 10.36
C TYR A 939 -7.97 20.86 11.59
N SER A 940 -6.69 20.50 11.40
CA SER A 940 -5.74 20.28 12.49
C SER A 940 -5.60 21.54 13.36
N ASP A 941 -5.80 21.37 14.67
CA ASP A 941 -5.42 22.35 15.69
C ASP A 941 -3.95 22.21 16.11
N HIS A 942 -3.28 21.13 15.70
CA HIS A 942 -1.85 20.93 15.88
C HIS A 942 -1.04 21.63 14.79
N VAL A 943 -0.19 22.57 15.22
CA VAL A 943 0.74 23.35 14.38
C VAL A 943 2.17 23.03 14.84
N PHE A 944 3.06 22.70 13.90
CA PHE A 944 4.49 22.58 14.18
C PHE A 944 5.11 23.97 14.31
N ASN A 945 5.82 24.23 15.42
CA ASN A 945 6.63 25.42 15.60
C ASN A 945 8.09 25.09 15.18
N PRO A 946 8.60 25.64 14.06
CA PRO A 946 9.93 25.33 13.56
C PRO A 946 11.07 26.00 14.35
N GLU A 947 10.76 26.95 15.25
CA GLU A 947 11.74 27.62 16.12
C GLU A 947 12.00 26.82 17.40
N THR A 948 10.98 26.18 17.97
CA THR A 948 11.11 25.31 19.16
C THR A 948 11.27 23.83 18.83
N GLY A 949 10.85 23.39 17.64
CA GLY A 949 10.82 21.98 17.24
C GLY A 949 9.62 21.20 17.79
N GLU A 950 8.59 21.89 18.28
CA GLU A 950 7.48 21.30 19.03
C GLU A 950 6.13 21.36 18.28
N ILE A 951 5.14 20.63 18.81
CA ILE A 951 3.76 20.69 18.34
C ILE A 951 2.97 21.56 19.33
N GLU A 952 2.50 22.72 18.86
CA GLU A 952 1.60 23.59 19.59
C GLU A 952 0.13 23.30 19.26
N ILE A 953 -0.76 23.44 20.24
CA ILE A 953 -2.21 23.43 20.03
C ILE A 953 -2.69 24.87 19.83
N ASN A 954 -3.10 25.20 18.62
CA ASN A 954 -3.50 26.54 18.18
C ASN A 954 -4.84 26.50 17.42
N ASN A 955 -5.42 27.67 17.10
CA ASN A 955 -6.64 27.73 16.29
C ASN A 955 -6.39 27.15 14.89
N ASN A 956 -7.20 26.16 14.49
CA ASN A 956 -7.03 25.47 13.21
C ASN A 956 -7.15 26.39 11.98
N ASN A 957 -6.42 26.06 10.92
CA ASN A 957 -6.25 26.97 9.78
C ASN A 957 -7.58 27.29 9.08
N ILE A 958 -8.48 26.32 8.96
CA ILE A 958 -9.79 26.50 8.33
C ILE A 958 -10.61 27.64 8.95
N THR A 959 -10.48 27.89 10.26
CA THR A 959 -11.18 29.01 10.92
C THR A 959 -10.57 30.34 10.48
N ARG A 960 -9.23 30.45 10.47
CA ARG A 960 -8.51 31.63 9.96
C ARG A 960 -8.85 31.93 8.49
N VAL A 961 -8.95 30.89 7.67
CA VAL A 961 -9.28 31.00 6.24
C VAL A 961 -10.68 31.60 6.05
N LYS A 962 -11.69 31.10 6.78
CA LYS A 962 -13.08 31.62 6.71
C LYS A 962 -13.21 33.06 7.20
N GLU A 963 -12.36 33.47 8.14
CA GLU A 963 -12.24 34.86 8.57
C GLU A 963 -11.52 35.77 7.56
N GLY A 964 -10.85 35.22 6.54
CA GLY A 964 -10.03 35.96 5.57
C GLY A 964 -8.63 36.31 6.07
N LYS A 965 -8.06 35.49 6.96
CA LYS A 965 -6.74 35.67 7.62
C LYS A 965 -5.72 34.60 7.19
N GLY A 966 -5.80 34.16 5.94
CA GLY A 966 -5.00 33.09 5.35
C GLY A 966 -5.74 32.30 4.27
N THR A 967 -5.04 31.35 3.68
CA THR A 967 -5.52 30.42 2.65
C THR A 967 -5.37 28.96 3.12
N LEU A 968 -6.04 28.00 2.45
CA LEU A 968 -5.98 26.59 2.82
C LEU A 968 -4.56 26.03 2.63
N ILE A 969 -4.12 25.09 3.48
CA ILE A 969 -2.85 24.37 3.35
C ILE A 969 -2.93 23.37 2.18
N ASP A 970 -4.03 22.59 2.12
CA ASP A 970 -4.35 21.84 0.91
C ASP A 970 -5.85 21.89 0.60
N ALA A 971 -6.20 22.74 -0.38
CA ALA A 971 -7.55 22.85 -0.88
C ALA A 971 -8.06 21.56 -1.56
N GLN A 972 -7.21 20.84 -2.29
CA GLN A 972 -7.59 19.59 -2.95
C GLN A 972 -7.85 18.48 -1.91
N GLU A 973 -7.03 18.40 -0.86
CA GLU A 973 -7.23 17.50 0.27
C GLU A 973 -8.54 17.82 1.01
N THR A 974 -8.79 19.10 1.30
CA THR A 974 -10.04 19.58 1.93
C THR A 974 -11.28 19.19 1.11
N GLY A 975 -11.22 19.31 -0.23
CA GLY A 975 -12.28 18.86 -1.12
C GLY A 975 -12.48 17.34 -1.10
N ARG A 976 -11.38 16.58 -1.12
CA ARG A 976 -11.39 15.11 -1.08
C ARG A 976 -11.92 14.56 0.24
N MET A 977 -11.56 15.18 1.37
CA MET A 977 -12.07 14.85 2.71
C MET A 977 -13.62 14.86 2.72
N TYR A 978 -14.23 15.90 2.16
CA TYR A 978 -15.70 15.98 2.08
C TYR A 978 -16.32 14.96 1.12
N LYS A 979 -15.69 14.71 -0.03
CA LYS A 979 -16.13 13.66 -0.96
C LYS A 979 -16.07 12.27 -0.34
N ASN A 980 -15.01 11.97 0.42
CA ASN A 980 -14.87 10.72 1.18
C ASN A 980 -15.98 10.59 2.23
N LYS A 981 -16.30 11.66 2.98
CA LYS A 981 -17.41 11.68 3.95
C LYS A 981 -18.77 11.39 3.32
N VAL A 982 -19.06 11.97 2.14
CA VAL A 982 -20.29 11.67 1.38
C VAL A 982 -20.29 10.22 0.89
N GLY A 983 -19.17 9.75 0.31
CA GLY A 983 -19.05 8.39 -0.22
C GLY A 983 -19.13 7.29 0.85
N ASN A 984 -18.57 7.52 2.04
CA ASN A 984 -18.63 6.59 3.17
C ASN A 984 -20.07 6.50 3.73
N ALA A 985 -20.78 7.63 3.83
CA ALA A 985 -22.19 7.63 4.24
C ALA A 985 -23.11 6.93 3.23
N LEU A 986 -22.79 6.99 1.92
CA LEU A 986 -23.50 6.22 0.89
C LEU A 986 -23.21 4.71 0.98
N LYS A 987 -21.95 4.30 1.16
CA LYS A 987 -21.56 2.88 1.32
C LYS A 987 -22.21 2.21 2.54
N ASN A 988 -22.55 2.99 3.56
CA ASN A 988 -23.19 2.52 4.79
C ASN A 988 -24.73 2.59 4.73
N ASP A 989 -25.31 2.77 3.54
CA ASP A 989 -26.76 2.94 3.28
C ASP A 989 -27.42 4.13 4.03
N THR A 990 -26.63 5.07 4.54
CA THR A 990 -27.09 6.25 5.30
C THR A 990 -27.26 7.50 4.41
N GLU A 991 -28.14 7.43 3.41
CA GLU A 991 -28.34 8.53 2.45
C GLU A 991 -28.60 9.91 3.11
N PRO A 992 -29.49 10.08 4.12
CA PRO A 992 -29.68 11.38 4.77
C PRO A 992 -28.40 11.95 5.42
N GLU A 993 -27.46 11.09 5.83
CA GLU A 993 -26.16 11.50 6.35
C GLU A 993 -25.19 11.90 5.23
N ALA A 994 -25.26 11.25 4.06
CA ALA A 994 -24.51 11.69 2.87
C ALA A 994 -24.89 13.12 2.47
N TYR A 995 -26.18 13.46 2.51
CA TYR A 995 -26.66 14.84 2.32
C TYR A 995 -26.26 15.78 3.48
N ALA A 996 -26.18 15.29 4.73
CA ALA A 996 -25.71 16.09 5.87
C ALA A 996 -24.21 16.46 5.75
N GLN A 997 -23.37 15.51 5.33
CA GLN A 997 -21.94 15.74 5.08
C GLN A 997 -21.73 16.62 3.84
N ALA A 998 -22.53 16.43 2.78
CA ALA A 998 -22.54 17.35 1.63
C ALA A 998 -22.93 18.78 2.05
N LYS A 999 -23.91 18.95 2.95
CA LYS A 999 -24.32 20.25 3.49
C LYS A 999 -23.24 20.92 4.36
N LYS A 1000 -22.43 20.13 5.10
CA LYS A 1000 -21.18 20.62 5.73
C LYS A 1000 -20.18 21.10 4.65
N ALA A 1001 -20.00 20.35 3.56
CA ALA A 1001 -19.09 20.68 2.45
C ALA A 1001 -19.50 21.98 1.73
N VAL A 1002 -20.77 22.11 1.35
CA VAL A 1002 -21.35 23.31 0.72
C VAL A 1002 -21.10 24.56 1.56
N LYS A 1003 -21.39 24.47 2.87
CA LYS A 1003 -21.17 25.57 3.80
C LYS A 1003 -19.68 25.97 3.83
N THR A 1004 -18.78 25.01 4.02
CA THR A 1004 -17.34 25.30 4.05
C THR A 1004 -16.83 25.89 2.73
N LEU A 1005 -17.25 25.37 1.58
CA LEU A 1005 -16.83 25.87 0.25
C LEU A 1005 -17.23 27.35 0.07
N LYS A 1006 -18.41 27.74 0.54
CA LYS A 1006 -18.84 29.15 0.55
C LYS A 1006 -18.00 30.00 1.52
N GLU A 1007 -17.87 29.60 2.78
CA GLU A 1007 -17.15 30.38 3.80
C GLU A 1007 -15.65 30.56 3.46
N VAL A 1008 -15.00 29.53 2.89
CA VAL A 1008 -13.61 29.61 2.41
C VAL A 1008 -13.50 30.61 1.26
N ARG A 1009 -14.39 30.52 0.28
CA ARG A 1009 -14.37 31.41 -0.90
C ARG A 1009 -14.68 32.86 -0.52
N GLU A 1010 -15.59 33.09 0.43
CA GLU A 1010 -15.83 34.41 1.02
C GLU A 1010 -14.57 34.95 1.73
N GLY A 1011 -13.86 34.09 2.47
CA GLY A 1011 -12.56 34.38 3.07
C GLY A 1011 -11.47 34.77 2.06
N TYR A 1012 -11.44 34.09 0.90
CA TYR A 1012 -10.53 34.43 -0.20
C TYR A 1012 -10.93 35.76 -0.87
N SER A 1013 -12.23 36.03 -1.04
CA SER A 1013 -12.72 37.32 -1.56
C SER A 1013 -12.40 38.50 -0.62
N LYS A 1014 -12.45 38.32 0.70
CA LYS A 1014 -12.00 39.33 1.69
C LYS A 1014 -10.51 39.67 1.56
N GLN A 1015 -9.72 38.75 1.02
CA GLN A 1015 -8.29 38.92 0.72
C GLN A 1015 -8.03 39.43 -0.72
N ASN A 1016 -9.08 39.76 -1.48
CA ASN A 1016 -9.03 40.18 -2.89
C ASN A 1016 -8.40 39.15 -3.86
N LEU A 1017 -8.44 37.85 -3.52
CA LEU A 1017 -7.91 36.78 -4.36
C LEU A 1017 -8.83 36.49 -5.57
N LYS A 1018 -8.23 36.23 -6.74
CA LYS A 1018 -8.93 36.09 -8.03
C LYS A 1018 -9.47 34.67 -8.26
N ILE A 1019 -10.33 34.20 -7.37
CA ILE A 1019 -10.93 32.87 -7.45
C ILE A 1019 -11.88 32.73 -8.66
N LYS A 1020 -11.82 31.61 -9.37
CA LYS A 1020 -12.75 31.26 -10.46
C LYS A 1020 -14.18 31.08 -9.92
N ASP A 1021 -15.20 31.45 -10.68
CA ASP A 1021 -16.60 31.22 -10.31
C ASP A 1021 -16.99 29.73 -10.27
N LEU A 1022 -17.94 29.39 -9.39
CA LEU A 1022 -18.47 28.03 -9.28
C LEU A 1022 -19.38 27.69 -10.48
N PRO A 1023 -19.34 26.46 -11.03
CA PRO A 1023 -20.22 26.03 -12.13
C PRO A 1023 -21.71 26.27 -11.86
N GLY A 1024 -22.45 26.76 -12.86
CA GLY A 1024 -23.85 27.19 -12.71
C GLY A 1024 -24.86 26.06 -12.46
N ASN A 1025 -24.49 24.81 -12.73
CA ASN A 1025 -25.19 23.60 -12.28
C ASN A 1025 -24.88 23.30 -10.81
N LEU A 1026 -23.59 23.34 -10.44
CA LEU A 1026 -23.15 23.10 -9.06
C LEU A 1026 -23.77 24.11 -8.08
N GLN A 1027 -23.78 25.41 -8.41
CA GLN A 1027 -24.42 26.43 -7.55
C GLN A 1027 -25.90 26.11 -7.23
N LYS A 1028 -26.63 25.51 -8.19
CA LYS A 1028 -28.02 25.09 -7.99
C LYS A 1028 -28.11 23.82 -7.14
N ALA A 1029 -27.23 22.85 -7.38
CA ALA A 1029 -27.16 21.60 -6.61
C ALA A 1029 -26.76 21.86 -5.14
N MET A 1030 -25.79 22.74 -4.90
CA MET A 1030 -25.41 23.25 -3.58
C MET A 1030 -26.62 23.81 -2.83
N LYS A 1031 -27.47 24.59 -3.50
CA LYS A 1031 -28.71 25.11 -2.89
C LYS A 1031 -29.72 24.00 -2.57
N VAL A 1032 -29.93 23.03 -3.48
CA VAL A 1032 -30.80 21.88 -3.20
C VAL A 1032 -30.33 21.12 -1.95
N ILE A 1033 -29.02 20.93 -1.78
CA ILE A 1033 -28.41 20.31 -0.59
C ILE A 1033 -28.59 21.19 0.67
N GLU A 1034 -28.46 22.52 0.56
CA GLU A 1034 -28.74 23.44 1.68
C GLU A 1034 -30.21 23.43 2.11
N ASP A 1035 -31.15 23.28 1.18
CA ASP A 1035 -32.58 23.20 1.46
C ASP A 1035 -33.04 21.79 1.91
N THR A 1036 -32.14 20.78 1.89
CA THR A 1036 -32.46 19.36 2.20
C THR A 1036 -32.62 19.06 3.71
N HIS A 1037 -33.70 18.36 4.08
CA HIS A 1037 -33.90 17.75 5.41
C HIS A 1037 -32.97 16.55 5.61
N VAL A 1038 -32.46 16.40 6.85
CA VAL A 1038 -31.45 15.38 7.24
C VAL A 1038 -31.72 14.95 8.69
N ASP A 1039 -32.98 14.65 8.95
CA ASP A 1039 -33.60 14.32 10.24
C ASP A 1039 -34.82 13.44 9.93
N ALA A 1040 -35.71 13.18 10.90
CA ALA A 1040 -36.89 12.35 10.68
C ALA A 1040 -37.80 12.78 9.49
N ASN A 1041 -37.72 14.03 9.01
CA ASN A 1041 -38.45 14.49 7.82
C ASN A 1041 -37.79 14.07 6.48
N ALA A 1042 -36.63 13.41 6.51
CA ALA A 1042 -35.92 12.89 5.33
C ALA A 1042 -36.49 11.53 4.88
N THR A 1043 -37.79 11.48 4.58
CA THR A 1043 -38.50 10.24 4.19
C THR A 1043 -38.01 9.71 2.82
N PRO A 1044 -38.21 8.43 2.49
CA PRO A 1044 -37.84 7.88 1.18
C PRO A 1044 -38.40 8.68 0.00
N GLU A 1045 -39.64 9.17 0.10
CA GLU A 1045 -40.30 10.01 -0.92
C GLU A 1045 -39.68 11.41 -1.00
N TYR A 1046 -39.30 11.98 0.15
CA TYR A 1046 -38.59 13.26 0.20
C TYR A 1046 -37.20 13.14 -0.43
N MET A 1047 -36.46 12.07 -0.12
CA MET A 1047 -35.14 11.81 -0.71
C MET A 1047 -35.25 11.50 -2.21
N ASP A 1048 -36.28 10.78 -2.66
CA ASP A 1048 -36.60 10.65 -4.09
C ASP A 1048 -36.86 12.01 -4.76
N MET A 1049 -37.63 12.90 -4.13
CA MET A 1049 -37.82 14.27 -4.66
C MET A 1049 -36.49 15.03 -4.74
N VAL A 1050 -35.61 14.89 -3.73
CA VAL A 1050 -34.29 15.55 -3.72
C VAL A 1050 -33.37 14.97 -4.79
N ARG A 1051 -33.29 13.64 -4.96
CA ARG A 1051 -32.61 12.98 -6.09
C ARG A 1051 -33.10 13.55 -7.42
N ASN A 1052 -34.41 13.51 -7.68
CA ASN A 1052 -34.99 14.04 -8.92
C ASN A 1052 -34.63 15.52 -9.20
N LYS A 1053 -34.43 16.36 -8.18
CA LYS A 1053 -33.93 17.74 -8.33
C LYS A 1053 -32.44 17.82 -8.70
N LEU A 1054 -31.62 16.86 -8.28
CA LEU A 1054 -30.21 16.76 -8.69
C LEU A 1054 -30.08 16.17 -10.11
N ASN A 1055 -30.87 15.16 -10.46
CA ASN A 1055 -30.92 14.58 -11.81
C ASN A 1055 -31.31 15.65 -12.86
N GLN A 1056 -32.25 16.55 -12.52
CA GLN A 1056 -32.60 17.73 -13.35
C GLN A 1056 -31.47 18.76 -13.52
N LEU A 1057 -30.39 18.66 -12.75
CA LEU A 1057 -29.20 19.51 -12.82
C LEU A 1057 -27.99 18.80 -13.46
N GLY A 1058 -28.15 17.55 -13.88
CA GLY A 1058 -27.10 16.75 -14.52
C GLY A 1058 -26.19 15.97 -13.56
N TYR A 1059 -26.72 15.58 -12.39
CA TYR A 1059 -26.04 14.72 -11.42
C TYR A 1059 -26.91 13.47 -11.16
N ASP A 1060 -26.36 12.27 -11.31
CA ASP A 1060 -27.11 11.03 -11.11
C ASP A 1060 -27.27 10.69 -9.62
N ASN A 1061 -26.32 11.15 -8.79
CA ASN A 1061 -26.34 10.97 -7.33
C ASN A 1061 -25.59 12.11 -6.57
N ILE A 1062 -25.74 12.13 -5.24
CA ILE A 1062 -25.11 13.12 -4.35
C ILE A 1062 -23.57 13.04 -4.31
N GLY A 1063 -22.98 11.88 -4.62
CA GLY A 1063 -21.54 11.68 -4.78
C GLY A 1063 -20.95 12.40 -5.99
N ASP A 1064 -21.71 12.56 -7.07
CA ASP A 1064 -21.28 13.32 -8.26
C ASP A 1064 -21.14 14.80 -7.92
N VAL A 1065 -22.12 15.34 -7.19
CA VAL A 1065 -22.07 16.72 -6.66
C VAL A 1065 -20.88 16.89 -5.72
N ALA A 1066 -20.57 15.87 -4.91
CA ALA A 1066 -19.37 15.89 -4.07
C ALA A 1066 -18.05 15.81 -4.88
N GLY A 1067 -18.05 15.17 -6.05
CA GLY A 1067 -16.94 15.19 -7.01
C GLY A 1067 -16.77 16.53 -7.75
N ASP A 1068 -17.86 17.27 -7.98
CA ASP A 1068 -17.83 18.66 -8.47
C ASP A 1068 -17.39 19.64 -7.36
N MET A 1069 -17.79 19.39 -6.11
CA MET A 1069 -17.29 20.15 -4.95
C MET A 1069 -15.80 19.90 -4.71
N GLU A 1070 -15.30 18.66 -4.80
CA GLU A 1070 -13.85 18.37 -4.75
C GLU A 1070 -13.09 19.20 -5.78
N ARG A 1071 -13.54 19.22 -7.04
CA ARG A 1071 -12.93 20.03 -8.10
C ARG A 1071 -13.00 21.54 -7.81
N SER A 1072 -14.10 22.02 -7.26
CA SER A 1072 -14.30 23.42 -6.91
C SER A 1072 -13.49 23.91 -5.70
N PHE A 1073 -13.08 22.99 -4.82
CA PHE A 1073 -12.02 23.24 -3.84
C PHE A 1073 -10.64 23.18 -4.51
N GLY A 1074 -10.40 22.22 -5.41
CA GLY A 1074 -9.16 22.09 -6.19
C GLY A 1074 -8.81 23.34 -7.02
N ASP A 1075 -9.80 24.08 -7.50
CA ASP A 1075 -9.62 25.40 -8.15
C ASP A 1075 -8.97 26.47 -7.24
N LEU A 1076 -8.96 26.28 -5.92
CA LEU A 1076 -8.31 27.17 -4.96
C LEU A 1076 -6.84 26.81 -4.68
N LYS A 1077 -6.34 25.71 -5.26
CA LYS A 1077 -4.99 25.17 -5.00
C LYS A 1077 -3.86 26.13 -5.38
N GLU A 1078 -4.09 27.03 -6.35
CA GLU A 1078 -3.12 28.07 -6.74
C GLU A 1078 -2.79 29.07 -5.61
N TYR A 1079 -3.60 29.10 -4.54
CA TYR A 1079 -3.40 29.94 -3.36
C TYR A 1079 -2.99 29.14 -2.11
N ASN A 1080 -2.63 27.85 -2.23
CA ASN A 1080 -2.31 27.02 -1.05
C ASN A 1080 -1.22 27.69 -0.17
N ALA A 1081 -1.45 27.72 1.15
CA ALA A 1081 -0.47 28.16 2.13
C ALA A 1081 0.69 27.15 2.24
N PRO A 1082 1.92 27.59 2.61
CA PRO A 1082 3.01 26.68 2.93
C PRO A 1082 2.61 25.72 4.06
N ASP A 1083 2.82 24.42 3.85
CA ASP A 1083 2.51 23.39 4.84
C ASP A 1083 3.51 23.48 6.02
N PRO A 1084 3.06 23.74 7.26
CA PRO A 1084 3.96 23.79 8.42
C PRO A 1084 4.71 22.49 8.66
N ALA A 1085 4.18 21.36 8.22
CA ALA A 1085 4.82 20.05 8.33
C ALA A 1085 5.80 19.73 7.18
N ALA A 1086 6.00 20.63 6.20
CA ALA A 1086 7.02 20.43 5.16
C ALA A 1086 8.46 20.36 5.73
N GLY A 1087 8.71 21.04 6.86
CA GLY A 1087 9.96 20.94 7.62
C GLY A 1087 10.12 19.66 8.44
N PHE A 1088 9.13 18.75 8.43
CA PHE A 1088 9.11 17.47 9.14
C PHE A 1088 9.47 16.27 8.23
N PHE A 1089 9.67 16.51 6.93
CA PHE A 1089 10.08 15.51 5.93
C PHE A 1089 11.34 15.90 5.14
N ASN A 1090 11.86 17.11 5.38
CA ASN A 1090 13.08 17.67 4.78
C ASN A 1090 14.09 18.12 5.86
N LYS A 1091 14.10 17.41 7.00
CA LYS A 1091 15.07 17.46 8.09
C LYS A 1091 15.25 16.05 8.63
#